data_AF-A0A2K9LU07-F1
#
_entry.id   AF-A0A2K9LU07-F1
#
_cell.length_a   1.000
_cell.length_b   1.000
_cell.length_c   1.000
_cell.angle_alpha   90.00
_cell.angle_beta   90.00
_cell.angle_gamma   90.00
#
_symmetry.space_group_name_H-M   'P 1'
#
loop_
_entity.id
_entity.type
_entity.pdbx_description
1 polymer ?
#
loop_
_entity_poly.entity_id
_entity_poly.type
_entity_poly.pdbx_seq_one_letter_code
_entity_poly.pdbx_strand_id
1 'polypeptide(L)'
;MKNSIRVTKEDFKRYMAECPKIAWIFHSLDNFKLAVKLKKEKKIETHYKVEIEKDGNYDTSSGFNAIDLYSDLLEKEDNELSKTELKQKNMLLKQMEDLNGFEISGLPAETIVDGNSVGDAAREYFIEKLYKDNLKDKTNFEFLDFQEKGYEETIEETKKALQDNKVKYLFEPSFEYMDSMLRVRCDVLINHGNRHVTIVEFKASTQSKIVHFFDVMYQKKVLEKNGYIVDDVNVGLINKNYVRGIGIDENRSNFLISFYEMDFENEVKDNLEKIKKPKSDESDLNYSQLIRITDKLENTKKDCGLNKMIIGMEDNGFDFDETILEISKSFENSNILNNTNCGKVSFNYTKYNYSIKESACHHVVRYYDKSKFNLYELTRFKPKAAIVHSRDEKSIYIENIVDVEKSQFNEDKGSLFKKDELRIIRTVRSYLQKNKIEAKDIIREDGIDSLMSLLKDYYKYPVYMYDFETVKWAIPKYDNSWSYEQIPFQYSIHVIDNPDYDFNDPINTMKHLNFIADKQEDPRPEFLVNFIRDCFAYGPGVYVAYNKSFERGVIKNMIYSYPELSKPLEYIYHNTIDLMEFFKKKEDNWLIYHPDFRGSYSIKKTQPGLDSSLSYKDLKINKGDKASQTFRQFLDNVISQEEYEIILKEDMLKYCDRDTLAMIVVLQRVVDIVKEYNPNFEMDIKKLLEEEKNA
;
A
#
# COMPACT_ATOMS: atom_id res chain seq x y z
N MET A 1 -37.18 14.52 -15.61
CA MET A 1 -35.83 14.13 -15.16
C MET A 1 -35.08 15.32 -14.53
N LYS A 2 -35.73 16.16 -13.71
CA LYS A 2 -35.11 17.35 -13.09
C LYS A 2 -34.67 17.15 -11.63
N ASN A 3 -34.83 15.93 -11.09
CA ASN A 3 -34.61 15.59 -9.68
C ASN A 3 -33.65 14.40 -9.47
N SER A 4 -32.89 13.97 -10.47
CA SER A 4 -31.96 12.85 -10.30
C SER A 4 -30.62 13.34 -9.76
N ILE A 5 -30.14 12.73 -8.67
CA ILE A 5 -28.82 12.97 -8.08
C ILE A 5 -27.72 12.68 -9.10
N ARG A 6 -26.72 13.56 -9.17
CA ARG A 6 -25.51 13.40 -9.98
C ARG A 6 -24.79 12.11 -9.63
N VAL A 7 -24.34 11.35 -10.64
CA VAL A 7 -23.47 10.19 -10.42
C VAL A 7 -22.10 10.51 -10.99
N THR A 8 -21.08 10.55 -10.13
CA THR A 8 -19.71 10.86 -10.56
C THR A 8 -18.97 9.62 -11.08
N LYS A 9 -17.81 9.82 -11.72
CA LYS A 9 -16.93 8.73 -12.18
C LYS A 9 -16.51 7.85 -10.99
N GLU A 10 -16.09 8.47 -9.88
CA GLU A 10 -15.71 7.79 -8.66
C GLU A 10 -16.87 7.04 -8.00
N ASP A 11 -18.09 7.60 -8.03
CA ASP A 11 -19.28 6.93 -7.51
C ASP A 11 -19.58 5.65 -8.29
N PHE A 12 -19.58 5.73 -9.62
CA PHE A 12 -19.78 4.58 -10.49
C PHE A 12 -18.70 3.52 -10.26
N LYS A 13 -17.42 3.93 -10.22
CA LYS A 13 -16.27 3.05 -9.96
C LYS A 13 -16.40 2.32 -8.62
N ARG A 14 -16.62 3.05 -7.52
CA ARG A 14 -16.77 2.48 -6.17
C ARG A 14 -17.99 1.55 -6.07
N TYR A 15 -19.10 1.93 -6.70
CA TYR A 15 -20.32 1.12 -6.70
C TYR A 15 -20.10 -0.23 -7.41
N MET A 16 -19.46 -0.19 -8.58
CA MET A 16 -19.28 -1.37 -9.43
C MET A 16 -18.13 -2.29 -8.98
N ALA A 17 -17.00 -1.72 -8.53
CA ALA A 17 -15.79 -2.48 -8.23
C ALA A 17 -15.66 -2.88 -6.74
N GLU A 18 -16.25 -2.12 -5.82
CA GLU A 18 -15.95 -2.23 -4.39
C GLU A 18 -17.18 -2.57 -3.55
N CYS A 19 -18.05 -1.58 -3.30
CA CYS A 19 -19.19 -1.71 -2.42
C CYS A 19 -20.19 -0.55 -2.61
N PRO A 20 -21.45 -0.83 -2.97
CA PRO A 20 -22.52 0.17 -3.05
C PRO A 20 -22.70 1.03 -1.80
N LYS A 21 -22.50 0.46 -0.61
CA LYS A 21 -22.59 1.20 0.66
C LYS A 21 -21.46 2.20 0.83
N ILE A 22 -20.26 1.87 0.35
CA ILE A 22 -19.11 2.79 0.40
C ILE A 22 -19.29 3.90 -0.64
N ALA A 23 -19.75 3.57 -1.83
CA ALA A 23 -20.17 4.56 -2.81
C ALA A 23 -21.20 5.54 -2.21
N TRP A 24 -22.22 5.01 -1.51
CA TRP A 24 -23.23 5.83 -0.82
C TRP A 24 -22.62 6.79 0.21
N ILE A 25 -21.72 6.31 1.08
CA ILE A 25 -21.10 7.11 2.14
C ILE A 25 -20.29 8.28 1.58
N PHE A 26 -19.55 8.03 0.50
CA PHE A 26 -18.61 8.99 -0.08
C PHE A 26 -19.17 9.80 -1.25
N HIS A 27 -20.44 9.59 -1.59
CA HIS A 27 -21.11 10.33 -2.64
C HIS A 27 -21.30 11.82 -2.29
N SER A 28 -21.66 12.14 -1.05
CA SER A 28 -21.91 13.52 -0.61
C SER A 28 -21.53 13.74 0.85
N LEU A 29 -21.29 15.01 1.22
CA LEU A 29 -21.01 15.40 2.61
C LEU A 29 -22.16 15.05 3.55
N ASP A 30 -23.41 15.15 3.09
CA ASP A 30 -24.59 14.81 3.88
C ASP A 30 -24.69 13.30 4.14
N ASN A 31 -24.42 12.47 3.12
CA ASN A 31 -24.37 11.02 3.29
C ASN A 31 -23.25 10.61 4.25
N PHE A 32 -22.07 11.22 4.10
CA PHE A 32 -20.93 11.00 4.99
C PHE A 32 -21.29 11.35 6.44
N LYS A 33 -21.84 12.55 6.68
CA LYS A 33 -22.29 13.00 8.01
C LYS A 33 -23.36 12.08 8.60
N LEU A 34 -24.30 11.59 7.79
CA LEU A 34 -25.32 10.64 8.24
C LEU A 34 -24.70 9.29 8.64
N ALA A 35 -23.74 8.77 7.88
CA ALA A 35 -23.02 7.54 8.25
C ALA A 35 -22.25 7.69 9.57
N VAL A 36 -21.55 8.81 9.75
CA VAL A 36 -20.86 9.15 11.01
C VAL A 36 -21.85 9.24 12.17
N LYS A 37 -22.99 9.91 11.97
CA LYS A 37 -24.07 9.99 12.97
C LYS A 37 -24.60 8.60 13.35
N LEU A 38 -24.91 7.74 12.38
CA LEU A 38 -25.41 6.37 12.63
C LEU A 38 -24.38 5.51 13.38
N LYS A 39 -23.10 5.71 13.11
CA LYS A 39 -22.00 5.07 13.85
C LYS A 39 -21.94 5.57 15.30
N LYS A 40 -22.04 6.87 15.55
CA LYS A 40 -22.12 7.46 16.91
C LYS A 40 -23.35 6.97 17.69
N GLU A 41 -24.48 6.83 17.01
CA GLU A 41 -25.72 6.26 17.56
C GLU A 41 -25.66 4.73 17.75
N LYS A 42 -24.52 4.09 17.49
CA LYS A 42 -24.32 2.63 17.65
C LYS A 42 -25.32 1.81 16.83
N LYS A 43 -25.63 2.25 15.60
CA LYS A 43 -26.47 1.51 14.65
C LYS A 43 -25.64 0.70 13.66
N ILE A 44 -24.52 1.26 13.21
CA ILE A 44 -23.58 0.63 12.28
C ILE A 44 -22.15 0.71 12.80
N GLU A 45 -21.28 -0.11 12.23
CA GLU A 45 -19.82 0.00 12.35
C GLU A 45 -19.16 -0.13 10.96
N THR A 46 -17.99 0.49 10.79
CA THR A 46 -17.30 0.57 9.50
C THR A 46 -15.88 0.02 9.58
N HIS A 47 -15.47 -0.67 8.51
CA HIS A 47 -14.18 -1.34 8.42
C HIS A 47 -13.45 -1.11 7.10
N TYR A 48 -13.99 -0.22 6.26
CA TYR A 48 -13.41 0.14 4.98
C TYR A 48 -12.00 0.69 5.18
N LYS A 49 -11.03 0.00 4.56
CA LYS A 49 -9.64 0.40 4.54
C LYS A 49 -9.28 0.77 3.13
N VAL A 50 -8.67 1.94 2.98
CA VAL A 50 -8.08 2.35 1.71
C VAL A 50 -6.69 1.76 1.67
N GLU A 51 -6.40 1.02 0.61
CA GLU A 51 -5.06 0.50 0.37
C GLU A 51 -4.19 1.65 -0.17
N ILE A 52 -3.04 1.88 0.46
CA ILE A 52 -2.02 2.78 -0.08
C ILE A 52 -1.36 2.06 -1.26
N GLU A 53 -1.15 2.73 -2.39
CA GLU A 53 -0.60 2.12 -3.61
C GLU A 53 0.69 1.33 -3.33
N LYS A 54 0.60 0.02 -3.57
CA LYS A 54 1.67 -0.97 -3.43
C LYS A 54 2.22 -1.34 -4.80
N ASP A 55 2.94 -0.42 -5.45
CA ASP A 55 3.81 -0.81 -6.54
C ASP A 55 5.11 -1.36 -5.92
N GLY A 56 5.08 -2.64 -5.51
CA GLY A 56 6.17 -3.36 -4.86
C GLY A 56 5.73 -4.71 -4.29
N ASN A 57 6.63 -5.70 -4.24
CA ASN A 57 6.36 -7.09 -3.82
C ASN A 57 6.11 -7.27 -2.29
N TYR A 58 5.88 -6.19 -1.53
CA TYR A 58 5.77 -6.25 -0.07
C TYR A 58 4.33 -6.15 0.41
N ASP A 59 3.89 -7.16 1.14
CA ASP A 59 2.60 -7.16 1.83
C ASP A 59 2.70 -6.42 3.16
N THR A 60 2.80 -5.09 3.13
CA THR A 60 2.55 -4.27 4.33
C THR A 60 1.05 -3.98 4.39
N SER A 61 0.33 -4.61 5.31
CA SER A 61 -1.12 -4.44 5.47
C SER A 61 -1.51 -3.07 6.08
N SER A 62 -0.90 -1.99 5.60
CA SER A 62 -1.14 -0.60 6.02
C SER A 62 -2.20 0.04 5.13
N GLY A 63 -3.45 -0.05 5.59
CA GLY A 63 -4.54 0.79 5.13
C GLY A 63 -5.18 1.46 6.34
N PHE A 64 -5.63 2.70 6.19
CA PHE A 64 -6.30 3.47 7.24
C PHE A 64 -7.82 3.38 7.07
N ASN A 65 -8.56 3.55 8.17
CA ASN A 65 -10.01 3.66 8.10
C ASN A 65 -10.37 5.09 7.67
N ALA A 66 -10.74 5.26 6.40
CA ALA A 66 -11.00 6.57 5.82
C ALA A 66 -12.14 7.31 6.54
N ILE A 67 -13.18 6.59 6.95
CA ILE A 67 -14.34 7.19 7.60
C ILE A 67 -13.95 7.75 8.97
N ASP A 68 -13.13 7.02 9.74
CA ASP A 68 -12.66 7.48 11.04
C ASP A 68 -11.75 8.70 10.90
N LEU A 69 -10.78 8.62 9.98
CA LEU A 69 -9.82 9.71 9.74
C LEU A 69 -10.51 11.01 9.33
N TYR A 70 -11.47 10.94 8.40
CA TYR A 70 -12.15 12.13 7.91
C TYR A 70 -13.22 12.64 8.87
N SER A 71 -13.86 11.76 9.65
CA SER A 71 -14.78 12.17 10.71
C SER A 71 -14.08 13.11 11.69
N ASP A 72 -12.91 12.72 12.19
CA ASP A 72 -12.16 13.52 13.16
C ASP A 72 -11.76 14.90 12.60
N LEU A 73 -11.47 14.98 11.29
CA LEU A 73 -11.09 16.22 10.62
C LEU A 73 -12.29 17.14 10.34
N LEU A 74 -13.41 16.57 9.87
CA LEU A 74 -14.60 17.32 9.47
C LEU A 74 -15.44 17.80 10.66
N GLU A 75 -15.36 17.13 11.81
CA GLU A 75 -16.15 17.45 13.00
C GLU A 75 -15.51 18.49 13.92
N LYS A 76 -14.19 18.69 13.86
CA LYS A 76 -13.49 19.73 14.63
C LYS A 76 -13.77 21.12 14.07
N GLU A 77 -13.90 22.08 14.98
CA GLU A 77 -14.02 23.50 14.63
C GLU A 77 -12.68 24.03 14.07
N ASP A 78 -12.73 25.03 13.20
CA ASP A 78 -11.51 25.51 12.50
C ASP A 78 -10.45 26.08 13.45
N ASN A 79 -10.86 26.56 14.62
CA ASN A 79 -9.97 27.04 15.69
C ASN A 79 -9.29 25.92 16.49
N GLU A 80 -9.75 24.68 16.37
CA GLU A 80 -9.18 23.49 17.02
C GLU A 80 -8.18 22.74 16.13
N LEU A 81 -8.05 23.17 14.86
CA LEU A 81 -7.19 22.54 13.86
C LEU A 81 -5.86 23.28 13.75
N SER A 82 -4.77 22.51 13.61
CA SER A 82 -3.50 23.08 13.16
C SER A 82 -3.62 23.66 11.75
N LYS A 83 -2.71 24.56 11.34
CA LYS A 83 -2.68 25.11 9.97
C LYS A 83 -2.67 24.02 8.90
N THR A 84 -1.97 22.92 9.16
CA THR A 84 -1.89 21.77 8.25
C THR A 84 -3.21 21.00 8.19
N GLU A 85 -3.83 20.71 9.34
CA GLU A 85 -5.13 20.04 9.38
C GLU A 85 -6.23 20.91 8.75
N LEU A 86 -6.21 22.23 8.96
CA LEU A 86 -7.17 23.14 8.32
C LEU A 86 -7.02 23.12 6.79
N LYS A 87 -5.78 23.09 6.28
CA LYS A 87 -5.52 22.91 4.85
C LYS A 87 -6.03 21.56 4.35
N GLN A 88 -5.81 20.48 5.10
CA GLN A 88 -6.33 19.15 4.76
C GLN A 88 -7.87 19.12 4.76
N LYS A 89 -8.53 19.78 5.73
CA LYS A 89 -9.99 19.89 5.80
C LYS A 89 -10.54 20.63 4.58
N ASN A 90 -9.93 21.76 4.22
CA ASN A 90 -10.32 22.53 3.05
C ASN A 90 -10.09 21.75 1.74
N MET A 91 -8.98 21.01 1.63
CA MET A 91 -8.73 20.12 0.49
C MET A 91 -9.76 19.00 0.42
N LEU A 92 -10.07 18.36 1.55
CA LEU A 92 -11.06 17.30 1.64
C LEU A 92 -12.45 17.79 1.19
N LEU A 93 -12.89 18.94 1.69
CA LEU A 93 -14.16 19.55 1.28
C LEU A 93 -14.17 19.86 -0.22
N LYS A 94 -13.09 20.44 -0.74
CA LYS A 94 -12.95 20.69 -2.19
C LYS A 94 -12.98 19.40 -3.02
N GLN A 95 -12.39 18.31 -2.54
CA GLN A 95 -12.42 17.01 -3.22
C GLN A 95 -13.81 16.35 -3.19
N MET A 96 -14.61 16.58 -2.14
CA MET A 96 -16.00 16.10 -2.12
C MET A 96 -16.88 16.85 -3.13
N GLU A 97 -16.47 18.05 -3.54
CA GLU A 97 -17.09 18.84 -4.60
C GLU A 97 -16.45 18.60 -5.99
N ASP A 98 -15.43 17.73 -6.06
CA ASP A 98 -14.71 17.45 -7.30
C ASP A 98 -15.62 16.89 -8.40
N LEU A 99 -15.30 17.21 -9.65
CA LEU A 99 -16.12 16.82 -10.78
C LEU A 99 -16.08 15.31 -11.06
N ASN A 100 -14.95 14.67 -10.81
CA ASN A 100 -14.78 13.23 -10.92
C ASN A 100 -15.36 12.50 -9.70
N GLY A 101 -15.58 13.23 -8.59
CA GLY A 101 -16.08 12.72 -7.33
C GLY A 101 -14.97 12.53 -6.30
N PHE A 102 -15.35 12.09 -5.09
CA PHE A 102 -14.41 12.03 -3.97
C PHE A 102 -13.42 10.85 -4.06
N GLU A 103 -12.18 11.08 -4.51
CA GLU A 103 -11.17 10.01 -4.50
C GLU A 103 -10.52 9.87 -3.11
N ILE A 104 -10.59 8.66 -2.56
CA ILE A 104 -10.12 8.38 -1.20
C ILE A 104 -8.64 7.97 -1.27
N SER A 105 -7.72 8.88 -0.98
CA SER A 105 -6.28 8.60 -0.92
C SER A 105 -5.73 8.76 0.50
N GLY A 106 -4.76 7.91 0.86
CA GLY A 106 -4.20 7.83 2.22
C GLY A 106 -3.16 8.83 2.60
N LEU A 107 -2.63 9.52 1.60
CA LEU A 107 -1.70 10.61 1.76
C LEU A 107 -2.08 11.64 0.70
N PRO A 108 -3.02 12.56 0.99
CA PRO A 108 -3.58 13.46 -0.02
C PRO A 108 -2.51 14.25 -0.78
N ALA A 109 -1.33 14.48 -0.20
CA ALA A 109 -0.27 15.21 -0.89
C ALA A 109 0.51 14.36 -1.89
N GLU A 110 1.02 13.18 -1.53
CA GLU A 110 1.92 12.41 -2.39
C GLU A 110 1.22 11.81 -3.60
N THR A 111 0.04 11.21 -3.41
CA THR A 111 -0.73 10.63 -4.52
C THR A 111 -1.15 11.71 -5.53
N ILE A 112 -1.48 12.91 -5.07
CA ILE A 112 -1.77 14.05 -5.96
C ILE A 112 -0.51 14.51 -6.70
N VAL A 113 0.62 14.63 -5.99
CA VAL A 113 1.90 15.02 -6.61
C VAL A 113 2.34 14.00 -7.67
N ASP A 114 2.21 12.71 -7.37
CA ASP A 114 2.51 11.61 -8.30
C ASP A 114 1.54 11.61 -9.49
N GLY A 115 0.23 11.77 -9.24
CA GLY A 115 -0.79 11.88 -10.29
C GLY A 115 -0.52 13.03 -11.25
N ASN A 116 -0.23 14.22 -10.73
CA ASN A 116 0.12 15.39 -11.53
C ASN A 116 1.41 15.17 -12.33
N SER A 117 2.45 14.62 -11.70
CA SER A 117 3.73 14.35 -12.36
C SER A 117 3.57 13.35 -13.51
N VAL A 118 2.68 12.36 -13.36
CA VAL A 118 2.35 11.39 -14.42
C VAL A 118 1.52 12.04 -15.52
N GLY A 119 0.59 12.93 -15.19
CA GLY A 119 -0.16 13.73 -16.17
C GLY A 119 0.77 14.62 -17.01
N ASP A 120 1.73 15.29 -16.38
CA ASP A 120 2.73 16.09 -17.08
C ASP A 120 3.61 15.21 -17.98
N ALA A 121 4.10 14.07 -17.48
CA ALA A 121 4.89 13.13 -18.28
C ALA A 121 4.10 12.55 -19.47
N ALA A 122 2.79 12.34 -19.30
CA ALA A 122 1.89 11.92 -20.37
C ALA A 122 1.75 12.97 -21.46
N ARG A 123 1.60 14.24 -21.07
CA ARG A 123 1.56 15.38 -22.00
C ARG A 123 2.83 15.45 -22.83
N GLU A 124 3.99 15.43 -22.18
CA GLU A 124 5.28 15.46 -22.88
C GLU A 124 5.45 14.27 -23.84
N TYR A 125 5.03 13.07 -23.43
CA TYR A 125 5.01 11.89 -24.30
C TYR A 125 4.20 12.12 -25.59
N PHE A 126 2.99 12.66 -25.49
CA PHE A 126 2.14 12.89 -26.66
C PHE A 126 2.61 14.07 -27.52
N ILE A 127 3.16 15.12 -26.91
CA ILE A 127 3.75 16.25 -27.63
C ILE A 127 4.98 15.78 -28.43
N GLU A 128 5.89 15.04 -27.80
CA GLU A 128 7.07 14.47 -28.47
C GLU A 128 6.64 13.55 -29.63
N LYS A 129 5.63 12.71 -29.39
CA LYS A 129 5.05 11.84 -30.42
C LYS A 129 4.45 12.63 -31.58
N LEU A 130 3.68 13.69 -31.32
CA LEU A 130 3.08 14.53 -32.34
C LEU A 130 4.13 15.13 -33.26
N TYR A 131 5.20 15.70 -32.69
CA TYR A 131 6.29 16.29 -33.47
C TYR A 131 6.99 15.25 -34.35
N LYS A 132 7.27 14.06 -33.81
CA LYS A 132 7.88 12.96 -34.58
C LYS A 132 6.98 12.49 -35.73
N ASP A 133 5.70 12.29 -35.46
CA ASP A 133 4.73 11.81 -36.44
C ASP A 133 4.51 12.88 -37.54
N ASN A 134 4.38 14.16 -37.18
CA ASN A 134 4.26 15.26 -38.15
C ASN A 134 5.48 15.36 -39.08
N LEU A 135 6.69 15.24 -38.54
CA LEU A 135 7.92 15.25 -39.35
C LEU A 135 7.99 14.04 -40.29
N LYS A 136 7.63 12.85 -39.78
CA LYS A 136 7.68 11.60 -40.52
C LYS A 136 6.64 11.57 -41.66
N ASP A 137 5.41 11.94 -41.36
CA ASP A 137 4.27 11.82 -42.27
C ASP A 137 4.01 13.11 -43.08
N LYS A 138 4.82 14.16 -42.85
CA LYS A 138 4.71 15.49 -43.46
C LYS A 138 3.33 16.12 -43.23
N THR A 139 2.81 15.95 -42.03
CA THR A 139 1.56 16.56 -41.57
C THR A 139 1.84 17.76 -40.67
N ASN A 140 0.80 18.49 -40.32
CA ASN A 140 0.86 19.65 -39.43
C ASN A 140 -0.25 19.61 -38.38
N PHE A 141 -0.48 18.43 -37.81
CA PHE A 141 -1.43 18.27 -36.73
C PHE A 141 -0.98 19.04 -35.48
N GLU A 142 -1.95 19.49 -34.70
CA GLU A 142 -1.77 20.32 -33.52
C GLU A 142 -2.35 19.61 -32.28
N PHE A 143 -2.02 20.13 -31.11
CA PHE A 143 -2.65 19.73 -29.85
C PHE A 143 -3.29 20.94 -29.16
N LEU A 144 -4.25 20.69 -28.28
CA LEU A 144 -4.84 21.70 -27.40
C LEU A 144 -4.80 21.21 -25.95
N ASP A 145 -4.56 22.15 -25.03
CA ASP A 145 -4.44 21.91 -23.60
C ASP A 145 -5.46 22.75 -22.81
N PHE A 146 -6.25 22.07 -21.99
CA PHE A 146 -7.32 22.66 -21.18
C PHE A 146 -7.03 22.65 -19.67
N GLN A 147 -5.82 22.29 -19.24
CA GLN A 147 -5.48 22.08 -17.82
C GLN A 147 -5.78 23.31 -16.93
N GLU A 148 -5.47 24.51 -17.42
CA GLU A 148 -5.69 25.76 -16.66
C GLU A 148 -7.12 26.30 -16.77
N LYS A 149 -8.01 25.65 -17.54
CA LYS A 149 -9.35 26.17 -17.83
C LYS A 149 -10.42 25.63 -16.89
N GLY A 150 -11.39 26.49 -16.62
CA GLY A 150 -12.61 26.12 -15.91
C GLY A 150 -13.42 25.10 -16.70
N TYR A 151 -14.16 24.24 -15.99
CA TYR A 151 -14.89 23.14 -16.62
C TYR A 151 -15.94 23.60 -17.65
N GLU A 152 -16.74 24.62 -17.33
CA GLU A 152 -17.79 25.14 -18.22
C GLU A 152 -17.23 25.72 -19.52
N GLU A 153 -16.12 26.46 -19.42
CA GLU A 153 -15.39 27.00 -20.59
C GLU A 153 -14.85 25.85 -21.46
N THR A 154 -14.30 24.82 -20.81
CA THR A 154 -13.67 23.68 -21.48
C THR A 154 -14.66 22.89 -22.35
N ILE A 155 -15.93 22.76 -21.95
CA ILE A 155 -16.93 21.99 -22.70
C ILE A 155 -17.15 22.57 -24.11
N GLU A 156 -17.37 23.88 -24.20
CA GLU A 156 -17.67 24.54 -25.48
C GLU A 156 -16.44 24.60 -26.38
N GLU A 157 -15.26 24.78 -25.80
CA GLU A 157 -14.02 24.74 -26.56
C GLU A 157 -13.66 23.34 -27.04
N THR A 158 -13.87 22.31 -26.22
CA THR A 158 -13.68 20.90 -26.60
C THR A 158 -14.54 20.56 -27.82
N LYS A 159 -15.81 20.98 -27.83
CA LYS A 159 -16.71 20.78 -28.98
C LYS A 159 -16.20 21.46 -30.24
N LYS A 160 -15.66 22.67 -30.13
CA LYS A 160 -15.08 23.40 -31.28
C LYS A 160 -13.80 22.73 -31.77
N ALA A 161 -12.91 22.37 -30.85
CA ALA A 161 -11.65 21.69 -31.15
C ALA A 161 -11.85 20.38 -31.92
N LEU A 162 -12.84 19.56 -31.51
CA LEU A 162 -13.12 18.28 -32.16
C LEU A 162 -13.78 18.41 -33.54
N GLN A 163 -14.20 19.62 -33.95
CA GLN A 163 -14.62 19.90 -35.33
C GLN A 163 -13.44 20.20 -36.26
N ASP A 164 -12.28 20.57 -35.71
CA ASP A 164 -11.07 20.81 -36.49
C ASP A 164 -10.26 19.51 -36.61
N ASN A 165 -10.17 18.98 -37.84
CA ASN A 165 -9.39 17.78 -38.13
C ASN A 165 -7.88 17.98 -37.96
N LYS A 166 -7.38 19.22 -37.78
CA LYS A 166 -5.97 19.47 -37.46
C LYS A 166 -5.64 19.21 -36.00
N VAL A 167 -6.61 19.29 -35.09
CA VAL A 167 -6.38 19.04 -33.67
C VAL A 167 -6.37 17.52 -33.45
N LYS A 168 -5.18 16.96 -33.20
CA LYS A 168 -4.98 15.52 -33.03
C LYS A 168 -5.07 15.06 -31.58
N TYR A 169 -4.45 15.81 -30.68
CA TYR A 169 -4.43 15.50 -29.24
C TYR A 169 -5.10 16.62 -28.45
N LEU A 170 -5.95 16.25 -27.50
CA LEU A 170 -6.57 17.16 -26.56
C LEU A 170 -6.24 16.69 -25.14
N PHE A 171 -5.65 17.57 -24.33
CA PHE A 171 -5.33 17.32 -22.93
C PHE A 171 -6.41 17.93 -22.03
N GLU A 172 -6.96 17.13 -21.11
CA GLU A 172 -8.08 17.53 -20.24
C GLU A 172 -9.41 17.96 -20.92
N PRO A 173 -9.82 17.42 -22.10
CA PRO A 173 -11.12 17.77 -22.70
C PRO A 173 -12.28 17.33 -21.80
N SER A 174 -13.33 18.15 -21.77
CA SER A 174 -14.46 18.00 -20.85
C SER A 174 -15.78 17.78 -21.60
N PHE A 175 -16.62 16.87 -21.08
CA PHE A 175 -17.93 16.53 -21.65
C PHE A 175 -18.98 16.37 -20.56
N GLU A 176 -20.22 16.70 -20.88
CA GLU A 176 -21.34 16.48 -19.98
C GLU A 176 -22.56 15.89 -20.70
N TYR A 177 -23.46 15.27 -19.95
CA TYR A 177 -24.70 14.71 -20.46
C TYR A 177 -25.81 14.77 -19.39
N MET A 178 -27.07 14.74 -19.84
CA MET A 178 -28.27 14.81 -18.99
C MET A 178 -28.27 15.99 -18.00
N ASP A 179 -28.17 17.24 -18.51
CA ASP A 179 -28.23 18.46 -17.68
C ASP A 179 -27.20 18.42 -16.52
N SER A 180 -25.93 18.14 -16.88
CA SER A 180 -24.82 17.97 -15.93
C SER A 180 -24.89 16.77 -14.97
N MET A 181 -25.87 15.88 -15.10
CA MET A 181 -25.95 14.67 -14.25
C MET A 181 -24.73 13.76 -14.42
N LEU A 182 -24.19 13.69 -15.65
CA LEU A 182 -22.93 13.00 -15.94
C LEU A 182 -21.91 14.02 -16.47
N ARG A 183 -20.71 13.99 -15.90
CA ARG A 183 -19.59 14.85 -16.26
C ARG A 183 -18.32 14.02 -16.33
N VAL A 184 -17.47 14.35 -17.29
CA VAL A 184 -16.15 13.72 -17.47
C VAL A 184 -15.15 14.75 -17.95
N ARG A 185 -13.95 14.68 -17.38
CA ARG A 185 -12.72 15.24 -17.94
C ARG A 185 -11.81 14.06 -18.26
N CYS A 186 -11.38 13.94 -19.51
CA CYS A 186 -10.48 12.87 -19.96
C CYS A 186 -9.04 13.37 -19.86
N ASP A 187 -8.07 12.54 -19.49
CA ASP A 187 -6.66 12.99 -19.45
C ASP A 187 -6.14 13.31 -20.85
N VAL A 188 -6.28 12.35 -21.78
CA VAL A 188 -5.95 12.54 -23.19
C VAL A 188 -7.05 11.98 -24.09
N LEU A 189 -7.46 12.79 -25.07
CA LEU A 189 -8.33 12.35 -26.16
C LEU A 189 -7.60 12.48 -27.49
N ILE A 190 -7.56 11.38 -28.24
CA ILE A 190 -6.98 11.33 -29.59
C ILE A 190 -8.13 11.48 -30.59
N ASN A 191 -8.08 12.53 -31.40
CA ASN A 191 -9.05 12.78 -32.46
C ASN A 191 -8.61 12.09 -33.76
N HIS A 192 -9.50 11.30 -34.37
CA HIS A 192 -9.29 10.67 -35.67
C HIS A 192 -10.10 11.33 -36.79
N GLY A 193 -10.83 12.41 -36.47
CA GLY A 193 -11.75 13.09 -37.39
C GLY A 193 -13.10 12.38 -37.49
N ASN A 194 -14.08 13.02 -38.12
CA ASN A 194 -15.42 12.44 -38.31
C ASN A 194 -16.08 11.91 -37.01
N ARG A 195 -15.81 12.55 -35.87
CA ARG A 195 -16.26 12.15 -34.52
C ARG A 195 -15.69 10.85 -33.98
N HIS A 196 -14.72 10.25 -34.66
CA HIS A 196 -13.96 9.09 -34.18
C HIS A 196 -12.88 9.53 -33.20
N VAL A 197 -12.85 8.92 -32.01
CA VAL A 197 -11.92 9.27 -30.94
C VAL A 197 -11.41 8.05 -30.20
N THR A 198 -10.22 8.18 -29.60
CA THR A 198 -9.67 7.21 -28.64
C THR A 198 -9.40 7.91 -27.31
N ILE A 199 -9.82 7.27 -26.22
CA ILE A 199 -9.59 7.78 -24.86
C ILE A 199 -8.32 7.14 -24.29
N VAL A 200 -7.49 7.92 -23.61
CA VAL A 200 -6.37 7.42 -22.80
C VAL A 200 -6.46 8.03 -21.40
N GLU A 201 -6.80 7.21 -20.41
CA GLU A 201 -6.81 7.59 -18.99
C GLU A 201 -5.47 7.23 -18.36
N PHE A 202 -4.77 8.20 -17.79
CA PHE A 202 -3.50 7.99 -17.11
C PHE A 202 -3.70 7.66 -15.64
N LYS A 203 -2.88 6.72 -15.15
CA LYS A 203 -2.82 6.37 -13.74
C LYS A 203 -1.38 6.40 -13.28
N ALA A 204 -1.15 6.96 -12.10
CA ALA A 204 0.10 6.82 -11.38
C ALA A 204 0.22 5.36 -10.89
N SER A 205 0.49 4.46 -11.83
CA SER A 205 0.66 3.04 -11.56
C SER A 205 1.43 2.40 -12.71
N THR A 206 2.10 1.31 -12.39
CA THR A 206 2.76 0.48 -13.39
C THR A 206 1.85 -0.58 -14.01
N GLN A 207 0.64 -0.79 -13.46
CA GLN A 207 -0.26 -1.86 -13.87
C GLN A 207 -1.72 -1.40 -14.01
N SER A 208 -2.42 -1.99 -14.99
CA SER A 208 -3.85 -1.76 -15.19
C SER A 208 -4.68 -2.61 -14.22
N LYS A 209 -5.63 -1.98 -13.52
CA LYS A 209 -6.49 -2.59 -12.48
C LYS A 209 -7.96 -2.48 -12.87
N ILE A 210 -8.83 -3.28 -12.24
CA ILE A 210 -10.26 -3.33 -12.59
C ILE A 210 -10.97 -2.00 -12.33
N VAL A 211 -10.49 -1.22 -11.37
CA VAL A 211 -10.98 0.14 -11.12
C VAL A 211 -10.73 1.06 -12.32
N HIS A 212 -9.60 0.92 -13.03
CA HIS A 212 -9.28 1.69 -14.24
C HIS A 212 -10.22 1.33 -15.40
N PHE A 213 -10.67 0.07 -15.47
CA PHE A 213 -11.68 -0.35 -16.46
C PHE A 213 -12.98 0.44 -16.30
N PHE A 214 -13.46 0.61 -15.07
CA PHE A 214 -14.70 1.37 -14.82
C PHE A 214 -14.53 2.87 -15.06
N ASP A 215 -13.32 3.43 -14.84
CA ASP A 215 -13.00 4.80 -15.25
C ASP A 215 -13.23 4.97 -16.75
N VAL A 216 -12.51 4.22 -17.59
CA VAL A 216 -12.62 4.37 -19.05
C VAL A 216 -13.99 3.96 -19.60
N MET A 217 -14.69 3.03 -18.95
CA MET A 217 -16.05 2.67 -19.31
C MET A 217 -17.01 3.84 -19.12
N TYR A 218 -16.94 4.50 -17.96
CA TYR A 218 -17.76 5.67 -17.69
C TYR A 218 -17.47 6.79 -18.70
N GLN A 219 -16.20 7.09 -18.97
CA GLN A 219 -15.80 8.10 -19.95
C GLN A 219 -16.33 7.76 -21.35
N LYS A 220 -16.10 6.53 -21.82
CA LYS A 220 -16.60 6.05 -23.12
C LYS A 220 -18.11 6.29 -23.25
N LYS A 221 -18.89 5.89 -22.24
CA LYS A 221 -20.34 6.04 -22.29
C LYS A 221 -20.79 7.48 -22.34
N VAL A 222 -20.16 8.38 -21.58
CA VAL A 222 -20.49 9.81 -21.66
C VAL A 222 -20.18 10.41 -23.04
N LEU A 223 -19.07 10.02 -23.67
CA LEU A 223 -18.71 10.49 -25.01
C LEU A 223 -19.65 9.93 -26.10
N GLU A 224 -20.01 8.64 -26.02
CA GLU A 224 -20.98 8.02 -26.94
C GLU A 224 -22.36 8.71 -26.86
N LYS A 225 -22.81 9.08 -25.66
CA LYS A 225 -24.04 9.87 -25.47
C LYS A 225 -23.96 11.29 -26.03
N ASN A 226 -22.75 11.84 -26.17
CA ASN A 226 -22.49 13.11 -26.84
C ASN A 226 -22.34 12.96 -28.37
N GLY A 227 -22.57 11.75 -28.91
CA GLY A 227 -22.57 11.48 -30.35
C GLY A 227 -21.20 11.20 -30.96
N TYR A 228 -20.18 10.93 -30.14
CA TYR A 228 -18.87 10.50 -30.60
C TYR A 228 -18.81 8.99 -30.77
N ILE A 229 -17.94 8.52 -31.67
CA ILE A 229 -17.64 7.11 -31.85
C ILE A 229 -16.31 6.85 -31.16
N VAL A 230 -16.35 6.14 -30.03
CA VAL A 230 -15.15 5.78 -29.28
C VAL A 230 -14.59 4.49 -29.84
N ASP A 231 -13.59 4.61 -30.72
CA ASP A 231 -12.97 3.46 -31.39
C ASP A 231 -12.28 2.53 -30.41
N ASP A 232 -11.63 3.11 -29.41
CA ASP A 232 -10.91 2.38 -28.38
C ASP A 232 -10.76 3.16 -27.08
N VAL A 233 -10.48 2.44 -26.00
CA VAL A 233 -10.15 2.99 -24.69
C VAL A 233 -8.87 2.36 -24.16
N ASN A 234 -7.97 3.20 -23.66
CA ASN A 234 -6.68 2.79 -23.16
C ASN A 234 -6.41 3.35 -21.77
N VAL A 235 -5.50 2.69 -21.08
CA VAL A 235 -4.91 3.18 -19.83
C VAL A 235 -3.43 3.51 -20.09
N GLY A 236 -3.05 4.74 -19.76
CA GLY A 236 -1.66 5.20 -19.71
C GLY A 236 -1.04 4.86 -18.34
N LEU A 237 0.11 4.21 -18.37
CA LEU A 237 0.83 3.69 -17.20
C LEU A 237 2.31 4.05 -17.28
N ILE A 238 2.99 3.91 -16.16
CA ILE A 238 4.44 4.03 -16.08
C ILE A 238 5.07 2.68 -16.44
N ASN A 239 6.08 2.68 -17.28
CA ASN A 239 6.78 1.47 -17.68
C ASN A 239 7.64 0.96 -16.53
N LYS A 240 7.25 -0.18 -15.92
CA LYS A 240 7.98 -0.79 -14.80
C LYS A 240 9.44 -1.15 -15.12
N ASN A 241 9.78 -1.34 -16.39
CA ASN A 241 11.13 -1.70 -16.83
C ASN A 241 11.97 -0.48 -17.21
N TYR A 242 11.40 0.73 -17.14
CA TYR A 242 12.15 1.96 -17.36
C TYR A 242 13.02 2.29 -16.14
N VAL A 243 14.31 2.49 -16.38
CA VAL A 243 15.30 2.94 -15.41
C VAL A 243 15.87 4.27 -15.91
N ARG A 244 15.77 5.32 -15.10
CA ARG A 244 16.28 6.65 -15.49
C ARG A 244 17.81 6.60 -15.66
N GLY A 245 18.32 7.33 -16.65
CA GLY A 245 19.73 7.26 -17.08
C GLY A 245 20.09 6.07 -17.96
N ILE A 246 19.27 5.01 -18.00
CA ILE A 246 19.54 3.77 -18.76
C ILE A 246 18.54 3.55 -19.91
N GLY A 247 17.24 3.75 -19.66
CA GLY A 247 16.15 3.42 -20.58
C GLY A 247 15.43 2.13 -20.18
N ILE A 248 15.05 1.29 -21.15
CA ILE A 248 14.33 0.04 -20.88
C ILE A 248 15.29 -1.10 -20.57
N ASP A 249 15.16 -1.68 -19.37
CA ASP A 249 15.82 -2.93 -18.98
C ASP A 249 14.78 -4.00 -18.62
N GLU A 250 14.55 -4.94 -19.54
CA GLU A 250 13.63 -6.07 -19.37
C GLU A 250 14.10 -7.07 -18.30
N ASN A 251 15.40 -7.14 -18.01
CA ASN A 251 15.97 -8.06 -17.03
C ASN A 251 15.82 -7.55 -15.60
N ARG A 252 15.64 -6.24 -15.40
CA ARG A 252 15.48 -5.59 -14.08
C ARG A 252 14.42 -6.28 -13.21
N SER A 253 13.26 -6.58 -13.80
CA SER A 253 12.16 -7.24 -13.09
C SER A 253 12.46 -8.68 -12.66
N ASN A 254 13.39 -9.35 -13.36
CA ASN A 254 13.85 -10.71 -13.12
C ASN A 254 15.21 -10.77 -12.41
N PHE A 255 15.78 -9.63 -12.04
CA PHE A 255 17.03 -9.61 -11.29
C PHE A 255 16.86 -10.44 -10.02
N LEU A 256 17.78 -11.36 -9.76
CA LEU A 256 17.75 -12.25 -8.60
C LEU A 256 19.17 -12.39 -8.08
N ILE A 257 19.30 -12.47 -6.76
CA ILE A 257 20.56 -12.78 -6.10
C ILE A 257 20.57 -14.28 -5.85
N SER A 258 21.52 -14.99 -6.47
CA SER A 258 21.71 -16.41 -6.25
C SER A 258 22.15 -16.64 -4.80
N PHE A 259 21.50 -17.57 -4.09
CA PHE A 259 21.89 -17.92 -2.73
C PHE A 259 23.12 -18.84 -2.76
N TYR A 260 24.20 -18.40 -2.12
CA TYR A 260 25.39 -19.20 -1.83
C TYR A 260 25.99 -18.73 -0.51
N GLU A 261 26.78 -19.61 0.13
CA GLU A 261 27.55 -19.24 1.30
C GLU A 261 28.77 -18.42 0.87
N MET A 262 28.85 -17.18 1.36
CA MET A 262 29.91 -16.24 1.01
C MET A 262 31.04 -16.28 2.05
N ASP A 263 32.27 -16.42 1.58
CA ASP A 263 33.44 -16.35 2.46
C ASP A 263 33.83 -14.89 2.73
N PHE A 264 33.73 -14.46 3.99
CA PHE A 264 33.99 -13.07 4.36
C PHE A 264 35.43 -12.64 4.06
N GLU A 265 36.42 -13.47 4.43
CA GLU A 265 37.84 -13.12 4.33
C GLU A 265 38.31 -13.00 2.88
N ASN A 266 37.84 -13.88 2.00
CA ASN A 266 38.29 -13.96 0.61
C ASN A 266 37.43 -13.13 -0.36
N GLU A 267 36.13 -12.94 -0.08
CA GLU A 267 35.22 -12.28 -1.03
C GLU A 267 34.77 -10.87 -0.61
N VAL A 268 34.76 -10.56 0.70
CA VAL A 268 34.12 -9.34 1.22
C VAL A 268 35.13 -8.34 1.78
N LYS A 269 36.08 -8.81 2.59
CA LYS A 269 37.02 -7.96 3.35
C LYS A 269 37.77 -6.95 2.49
N ASP A 270 38.35 -7.41 1.39
CA ASP A 270 39.08 -6.57 0.44
C ASP A 270 38.20 -5.48 -0.21
N ASN A 271 36.91 -5.78 -0.42
CA ASN A 271 35.95 -4.82 -0.98
C ASN A 271 35.59 -3.75 0.05
N LEU A 272 35.47 -4.12 1.34
CA LEU A 272 35.18 -3.18 2.43
C LEU A 272 36.23 -2.08 2.57
N GLU A 273 37.52 -2.44 2.45
CA GLU A 273 38.63 -1.48 2.53
C GLU A 273 38.67 -0.51 1.33
N LYS A 274 38.06 -0.91 0.20
CA LYS A 274 38.11 -0.18 -1.09
C LYS A 274 36.81 0.55 -1.40
N ILE A 275 35.83 0.58 -0.49
CA ILE A 275 34.54 1.25 -0.70
C ILE A 275 34.76 2.73 -1.06
N LYS A 276 34.12 3.15 -2.15
CA LYS A 276 34.06 4.54 -2.59
C LYS A 276 32.60 4.95 -2.75
N LYS A 277 32.30 6.23 -2.46
CA LYS A 277 30.98 6.81 -2.71
C LYS A 277 30.68 6.73 -4.22
N PRO A 278 29.59 6.05 -4.63
CA PRO A 278 29.15 6.05 -6.02
C PRO A 278 28.86 7.46 -6.53
N LYS A 279 28.90 7.65 -7.85
CA LYS A 279 28.44 8.91 -8.46
C LYS A 279 26.92 8.94 -8.50
N SER A 280 26.36 10.14 -8.35
CA SER A 280 24.95 10.43 -8.60
C SER A 280 24.89 11.51 -9.67
N ASP A 281 24.31 11.15 -10.82
CA ASP A 281 24.04 12.06 -11.91
C ASP A 281 22.51 12.23 -12.06
N GLU A 282 22.07 13.27 -12.75
CA GLU A 282 20.67 13.47 -13.10
C GLU A 282 20.55 13.65 -14.62
N SER A 283 20.01 12.62 -15.29
CA SER A 283 19.69 12.67 -16.72
C SER A 283 18.28 13.20 -16.96
N ASP A 284 18.01 13.71 -18.16
CA ASP A 284 16.64 13.98 -18.60
C ASP A 284 15.82 12.68 -18.67
N LEU A 285 14.49 12.80 -18.57
CA LEU A 285 13.57 11.68 -18.73
C LEU A 285 13.33 11.39 -20.22
N ASN A 286 13.35 10.11 -20.60
CA ASN A 286 12.87 9.67 -21.90
C ASN A 286 11.39 9.28 -21.81
N TYR A 287 10.51 10.25 -22.05
CA TYR A 287 9.05 10.06 -21.95
C TYR A 287 8.54 8.93 -22.86
N SER A 288 9.11 8.79 -24.07
CA SER A 288 8.75 7.74 -25.03
C SER A 288 8.98 6.31 -24.52
N GLN A 289 9.91 6.13 -23.57
CA GLN A 289 10.19 4.84 -22.92
C GLN A 289 9.53 4.72 -21.54
N LEU A 290 9.46 5.83 -20.80
CA LEU A 290 8.84 5.91 -19.48
C LEU A 290 7.33 5.64 -19.51
N ILE A 291 6.63 6.13 -20.54
CA ILE A 291 5.18 5.98 -20.67
C ILE A 291 4.84 4.74 -21.48
N ARG A 292 3.88 3.96 -20.98
CA ARG A 292 3.30 2.80 -21.66
C ARG A 292 1.78 2.93 -21.72
N ILE A 293 1.22 2.77 -22.92
CA ILE A 293 -0.23 2.75 -23.13
C ILE A 293 -0.67 1.31 -23.37
N THR A 294 -1.74 0.87 -22.70
CA THR A 294 -2.29 -0.48 -22.83
C THR A 294 -3.81 -0.45 -22.94
N ASP A 295 -4.35 -1.32 -23.79
CA ASP A 295 -5.78 -1.60 -23.87
C ASP A 295 -6.17 -2.79 -22.98
N LYS A 296 -5.27 -3.28 -22.11
CA LYS A 296 -5.45 -4.57 -21.40
C LYS A 296 -5.64 -4.38 -19.91
N LEU A 297 -6.42 -5.28 -19.32
CA LEU A 297 -6.44 -5.47 -17.88
C LEU A 297 -5.35 -6.48 -17.47
N GLU A 298 -4.39 -6.02 -16.66
CA GLU A 298 -3.27 -6.87 -16.23
C GLU A 298 -3.67 -7.80 -15.07
N ASN A 299 -2.90 -8.86 -14.85
CA ASN A 299 -3.18 -9.92 -13.86
C ASN A 299 -4.49 -10.68 -14.08
N THR A 300 -5.02 -10.68 -15.31
CA THR A 300 -6.17 -11.50 -15.71
C THR A 300 -5.73 -12.85 -16.27
N LYS A 301 -6.59 -13.86 -16.15
CA LYS A 301 -6.30 -15.22 -16.69
C LYS A 301 -6.20 -15.26 -18.21
N LYS A 302 -6.86 -14.31 -18.88
CA LYS A 302 -6.92 -14.19 -20.33
C LYS A 302 -6.98 -12.73 -20.68
N ASP A 303 -6.15 -12.34 -21.63
CA ASP A 303 -6.14 -11.00 -22.19
C ASP A 303 -7.44 -10.74 -22.98
N CYS A 304 -8.18 -9.74 -22.52
CA CYS A 304 -9.34 -9.19 -23.17
C CYS A 304 -9.18 -7.67 -23.15
N GLY A 305 -9.12 -7.05 -24.33
CA GLY A 305 -9.03 -5.60 -24.44
C GLY A 305 -10.19 -4.91 -23.71
N LEU A 306 -9.93 -3.79 -23.05
CA LEU A 306 -10.87 -3.03 -22.22
C LEU A 306 -12.14 -2.69 -23.01
N ASN A 307 -11.99 -2.20 -24.24
CA ASN A 307 -13.12 -1.89 -25.11
C ASN A 307 -13.98 -3.13 -25.43
N LYS A 308 -13.35 -4.28 -25.67
CA LYS A 308 -14.06 -5.56 -25.91
C LYS A 308 -14.79 -6.05 -24.67
N MET A 309 -14.23 -5.80 -23.48
CA MET A 309 -14.92 -6.11 -22.23
C MET A 309 -16.17 -5.25 -22.04
N ILE A 310 -16.11 -3.95 -22.37
CA ILE A 310 -17.27 -3.06 -22.32
C ILE A 310 -18.37 -3.57 -23.26
N ILE A 311 -18.03 -3.83 -24.53
CA ILE A 311 -18.99 -4.36 -25.52
C ILE A 311 -19.57 -5.70 -25.05
N GLY A 312 -18.73 -6.59 -24.52
CA GLY A 312 -19.19 -7.87 -23.96
C GLY A 312 -20.18 -7.72 -22.81
N MET A 313 -20.04 -6.71 -21.95
CA MET A 313 -21.04 -6.43 -20.93
C MET A 313 -22.39 -6.03 -21.56
N GLU A 314 -22.36 -5.15 -22.55
CA GLU A 314 -23.57 -4.68 -23.26
C GLU A 314 -24.27 -5.82 -24.00
N ASP A 315 -23.51 -6.66 -24.71
CA ASP A 315 -24.02 -7.85 -25.40
C ASP A 315 -24.65 -8.86 -24.42
N ASN A 316 -24.24 -8.83 -23.15
CA ASN A 316 -24.80 -9.65 -22.07
C ASN A 316 -25.85 -8.89 -21.22
N GLY A 317 -26.39 -7.78 -21.73
CA GLY A 317 -27.53 -7.08 -21.15
C GLY A 317 -27.20 -5.98 -20.14
N PHE A 318 -25.94 -5.52 -20.07
CA PHE A 318 -25.60 -4.34 -19.27
C PHE A 318 -26.17 -3.07 -19.91
N ASP A 319 -27.05 -2.37 -19.17
CA ASP A 319 -27.55 -1.06 -19.55
C ASP A 319 -26.92 0.03 -18.65
N PHE A 320 -26.16 0.93 -19.27
CA PHE A 320 -25.49 2.02 -18.56
C PHE A 320 -26.47 3.04 -17.98
N ASP A 321 -27.52 3.41 -18.71
CA ASP A 321 -28.46 4.44 -18.26
C ASP A 321 -29.31 3.90 -17.08
N GLU A 322 -29.76 2.64 -17.18
CA GLU A 322 -30.47 1.98 -16.09
C GLU A 322 -29.61 1.88 -14.83
N THR A 323 -28.35 1.47 -14.99
CA THR A 323 -27.39 1.37 -13.89
C THR A 323 -27.14 2.74 -13.23
N ILE A 324 -26.94 3.79 -14.01
CA ILE A 324 -26.75 5.15 -13.48
C ILE A 324 -28.00 5.62 -12.71
N LEU A 325 -29.20 5.34 -13.21
CA LEU A 325 -30.44 5.68 -12.51
C LEU A 325 -30.62 4.87 -11.22
N GLU A 326 -30.23 3.60 -11.20
CA GLU A 326 -30.22 2.77 -9.99
C GLU A 326 -29.27 3.33 -8.93
N ILE A 327 -28.03 3.67 -9.34
CA ILE A 327 -27.04 4.28 -8.46
C ILE A 327 -27.56 5.60 -7.88
N SER A 328 -28.06 6.50 -8.75
CA SER A 328 -28.62 7.80 -8.37
C SER A 328 -29.74 7.65 -7.32
N LYS A 329 -30.71 6.75 -7.55
CA LYS A 329 -31.80 6.46 -6.58
C LYS A 329 -31.27 5.86 -5.29
N SER A 330 -30.23 5.03 -5.35
CA SER A 330 -29.65 4.41 -4.16
C SER A 330 -29.05 5.44 -3.21
N PHE A 331 -28.49 6.53 -3.74
CA PHE A 331 -27.89 7.61 -2.95
C PHE A 331 -28.89 8.41 -2.12
N GLU A 332 -30.16 8.42 -2.51
CA GLU A 332 -31.25 9.03 -1.72
C GLU A 332 -31.71 8.14 -0.55
N ASN A 333 -31.37 6.85 -0.56
CA ASN A 333 -31.93 5.87 0.37
C ASN A 333 -30.90 5.33 1.36
N SER A 334 -30.82 5.96 2.53
CA SER A 334 -29.93 5.52 3.63
C SER A 334 -30.17 4.09 4.12
N ASN A 335 -31.30 3.44 3.80
CA ASN A 335 -31.53 2.04 4.15
C ASN A 335 -30.53 1.08 3.48
N ILE A 336 -29.84 1.49 2.41
CA ILE A 336 -28.78 0.68 1.80
C ILE A 336 -27.71 0.28 2.82
N LEU A 337 -27.46 1.11 3.85
CA LEU A 337 -26.49 0.82 4.91
C LEU A 337 -26.91 -0.38 5.76
N ASN A 338 -28.22 -0.65 5.90
CA ASN A 338 -28.76 -1.74 6.71
C ASN A 338 -28.74 -3.11 6.00
N ASN A 339 -28.51 -3.13 4.68
CA ASN A 339 -28.49 -4.37 3.91
C ASN A 339 -27.38 -5.30 4.41
N THR A 340 -27.67 -6.55 4.72
CA THR A 340 -26.63 -7.48 5.20
C THR A 340 -25.57 -7.76 4.13
N ASN A 341 -26.00 -7.84 2.87
CA ASN A 341 -25.13 -8.13 1.74
C ASN A 341 -24.78 -6.87 0.94
N CYS A 342 -23.68 -6.92 0.22
CA CYS A 342 -23.38 -6.00 -0.87
C CYS A 342 -22.82 -6.78 -2.07
N GLY A 343 -23.10 -6.28 -3.28
CA GLY A 343 -22.61 -6.84 -4.53
C GLY A 343 -21.46 -6.04 -5.11
N LYS A 344 -20.61 -6.71 -5.90
CA LYS A 344 -19.67 -6.07 -6.83
C LYS A 344 -19.60 -6.87 -8.12
N VAL A 345 -19.17 -6.23 -9.21
CA VAL A 345 -19.01 -6.89 -10.49
C VAL A 345 -17.87 -7.90 -10.43
N SER A 346 -18.12 -9.07 -11.00
CA SER A 346 -17.15 -10.14 -11.19
C SER A 346 -17.15 -10.55 -12.66
N PHE A 347 -15.98 -10.58 -13.29
CA PHE A 347 -15.85 -10.90 -14.70
C PHE A 347 -15.54 -12.38 -14.97
N ASN A 348 -16.16 -12.90 -16.01
CA ASN A 348 -15.72 -14.10 -16.72
C ASN A 348 -14.99 -13.70 -18.00
N TYR A 349 -13.67 -13.50 -17.87
CA TYR A 349 -12.80 -13.03 -18.96
C TYR A 349 -12.80 -13.94 -20.20
N THR A 350 -13.07 -15.24 -20.05
CA THR A 350 -13.09 -16.18 -21.19
C THR A 350 -14.34 -16.00 -22.04
N LYS A 351 -15.48 -15.69 -21.41
CA LYS A 351 -16.79 -15.56 -22.05
C LYS A 351 -17.19 -14.12 -22.34
N TYR A 352 -16.34 -13.14 -21.99
CA TYR A 352 -16.66 -11.71 -22.06
C TYR A 352 -17.98 -11.38 -21.37
N ASN A 353 -18.25 -12.04 -20.24
CA ASN A 353 -19.49 -11.92 -19.48
C ASN A 353 -19.18 -11.44 -18.05
N TYR A 354 -20.17 -10.90 -17.35
CA TYR A 354 -20.08 -10.42 -15.99
C TYR A 354 -21.22 -10.98 -15.12
N SER A 355 -21.03 -10.94 -13.81
CA SER A 355 -22.10 -11.18 -12.84
C SER A 355 -21.89 -10.31 -11.61
N ILE A 356 -22.96 -10.09 -10.85
CA ILE A 356 -22.85 -9.45 -9.53
C ILE A 356 -22.58 -10.54 -8.50
N LYS A 357 -21.41 -10.46 -7.85
CA LYS A 357 -21.04 -11.36 -6.77
C LYS A 357 -21.45 -10.73 -5.44
N GLU A 358 -22.51 -11.25 -4.84
CA GLU A 358 -22.95 -10.85 -3.51
C GLU A 358 -22.24 -11.60 -2.39
N SER A 359 -22.01 -10.91 -1.28
CA SER A 359 -21.52 -11.49 -0.03
C SER A 359 -21.93 -10.63 1.16
N ALA A 360 -21.85 -11.18 2.38
CA ALA A 360 -22.05 -10.41 3.60
C ALA A 360 -21.09 -9.20 3.61
N CYS A 361 -21.65 -8.00 3.71
CA CYS A 361 -20.88 -6.78 3.65
C CYS A 361 -19.99 -6.69 4.89
N HIS A 362 -18.68 -6.62 4.68
CA HIS A 362 -17.71 -6.45 5.76
C HIS A 362 -17.21 -5.01 5.88
N HIS A 363 -17.59 -4.12 4.96
CA HIS A 363 -17.20 -2.71 4.98
C HIS A 363 -18.10 -1.87 5.90
N VAL A 364 -19.40 -2.13 5.87
CA VAL A 364 -20.41 -1.49 6.72
C VAL A 364 -21.31 -2.59 7.29
N VAL A 365 -21.21 -2.80 8.60
CA VAL A 365 -21.89 -3.87 9.34
C VAL A 365 -22.84 -3.28 10.38
N ARG A 366 -23.74 -4.11 10.92
CA ARG A 366 -24.51 -3.73 12.11
C ARG A 366 -23.57 -3.47 13.27
N TYR A 367 -23.98 -2.59 14.17
CA TYR A 367 -23.20 -2.30 15.37
C TYR A 367 -22.97 -3.57 16.21
N TYR A 368 -21.80 -3.62 16.82
CA TYR A 368 -21.44 -4.61 17.84
C TYR A 368 -20.60 -3.92 18.92
N ASP A 369 -20.57 -4.50 20.11
CA ASP A 369 -19.86 -3.92 21.25
C ASP A 369 -18.35 -4.14 21.14
N LYS A 370 -17.62 -3.07 20.83
CA LYS A 370 -16.15 -3.06 20.74
C LYS A 370 -15.44 -3.21 22.08
N SER A 371 -16.14 -3.09 23.21
CA SER A 371 -15.52 -3.35 24.52
C SER A 371 -15.30 -4.85 24.77
N LYS A 372 -15.95 -5.72 23.99
CA LYS A 372 -15.83 -7.16 24.08
C LYS A 372 -14.97 -7.70 22.95
N PHE A 373 -14.10 -8.66 23.28
CA PHE A 373 -13.26 -9.29 22.29
C PHE A 373 -14.10 -10.04 21.25
N ASN A 374 -13.99 -9.63 19.99
CA ASN A 374 -14.80 -10.18 18.90
C ASN A 374 -13.98 -10.47 17.63
N LEU A 375 -14.57 -11.21 16.69
CA LEU A 375 -13.92 -11.64 15.45
C LEU A 375 -13.47 -10.48 14.54
N TYR A 376 -14.11 -9.31 14.58
CA TYR A 376 -13.70 -8.16 13.75
C TYR A 376 -12.39 -7.53 14.19
N GLU A 377 -11.98 -7.74 15.45
CA GLU A 377 -10.71 -7.25 15.96
C GLU A 377 -9.50 -8.04 15.45
N LEU A 378 -9.73 -9.24 14.89
CA LEU A 378 -8.67 -10.05 14.30
C LEU A 378 -8.37 -9.58 12.87
N THR A 379 -7.10 -9.23 12.60
CA THR A 379 -6.63 -8.41 11.45
C THR A 379 -6.95 -8.95 10.04
N ARG A 380 -7.49 -10.18 9.92
CA ARG A 380 -7.87 -10.81 8.63
C ARG A 380 -9.27 -11.42 8.62
N PHE A 381 -10.00 -11.27 9.73
CA PHE A 381 -11.24 -12.00 9.93
C PHE A 381 -12.46 -11.22 9.45
N LYS A 382 -12.34 -9.93 9.15
CA LYS A 382 -13.49 -9.05 8.81
C LYS A 382 -14.48 -9.66 7.80
N PRO A 383 -14.09 -10.24 6.64
CA PRO A 383 -15.04 -10.88 5.74
C PRO A 383 -15.77 -12.09 6.38
N LYS A 384 -15.03 -12.94 7.11
CA LYS A 384 -15.58 -14.10 7.82
C LYS A 384 -16.45 -13.70 9.01
N ALA A 385 -16.04 -12.66 9.73
CA ALA A 385 -16.78 -12.06 10.82
C ALA A 385 -18.11 -11.47 10.33
N ALA A 386 -18.13 -10.82 9.15
CA ALA A 386 -19.37 -10.37 8.52
C ALA A 386 -20.32 -11.53 8.19
N ILE A 387 -19.79 -12.65 7.68
CA ILE A 387 -20.58 -13.86 7.45
C ILE A 387 -21.14 -14.39 8.77
N VAL A 388 -20.33 -14.53 9.82
CA VAL A 388 -20.81 -15.01 11.13
C VAL A 388 -21.84 -14.05 11.72
N HIS A 389 -21.59 -12.74 11.68
CA HIS A 389 -22.50 -11.70 12.17
C HIS A 389 -23.84 -11.73 11.44
N SER A 390 -23.84 -12.00 10.13
CA SER A 390 -25.07 -12.13 9.34
C SER A 390 -25.93 -13.34 9.70
N ARG A 391 -25.31 -14.39 10.27
CA ARG A 391 -25.96 -15.65 10.66
C ARG A 391 -26.42 -15.63 12.12
N ASP A 392 -25.60 -15.09 13.01
CA ASP A 392 -25.90 -14.95 14.45
C ASP A 392 -25.06 -13.82 15.08
N GLU A 393 -25.75 -12.80 15.61
CA GLU A 393 -25.12 -11.62 16.20
C GLU A 393 -24.30 -11.94 17.47
N LYS A 394 -24.60 -13.05 18.17
CA LYS A 394 -23.88 -13.43 19.39
C LYS A 394 -22.60 -14.22 19.12
N SER A 395 -22.52 -14.90 17.98
CA SER A 395 -21.38 -15.76 17.61
C SER A 395 -20.14 -14.99 17.16
N ILE A 396 -20.20 -13.66 17.08
CA ILE A 396 -19.02 -12.81 16.78
C ILE A 396 -18.13 -12.59 18.01
N TYR A 397 -18.67 -12.71 19.23
CA TYR A 397 -17.91 -12.53 20.46
C TYR A 397 -17.22 -13.84 20.82
N ILE A 398 -15.89 -13.81 20.95
CA ILE A 398 -15.08 -15.03 21.03
C ILE A 398 -15.41 -15.85 22.29
N GLU A 399 -15.78 -15.18 23.38
CA GLU A 399 -16.26 -15.82 24.62
C GLU A 399 -17.48 -16.74 24.42
N ASN A 400 -18.34 -16.42 23.44
CA ASN A 400 -19.57 -17.16 23.16
C ASN A 400 -19.36 -18.36 22.21
N ILE A 401 -18.16 -18.49 21.62
CA ILE A 401 -17.86 -19.54 20.65
C ILE A 401 -17.54 -20.83 21.41
N VAL A 402 -18.57 -21.63 21.71
CA VAL A 402 -18.41 -22.91 22.43
C VAL A 402 -17.88 -24.01 21.50
N ASP A 403 -18.45 -24.09 20.29
CA ASP A 403 -18.14 -25.10 19.30
C ASP A 403 -17.98 -24.45 17.92
N VAL A 404 -16.79 -24.64 17.35
CA VAL A 404 -16.38 -24.11 16.04
C VAL A 404 -16.88 -24.99 14.88
N GLU A 405 -17.42 -26.16 15.17
CA GLU A 405 -18.04 -27.07 14.20
C GLU A 405 -19.53 -26.78 13.97
N LYS A 406 -20.08 -25.75 14.62
CA LYS A 406 -21.48 -25.34 14.40
C LYS A 406 -21.69 -24.74 13.00
N SER A 407 -22.93 -24.80 12.51
CA SER A 407 -23.30 -24.37 11.15
C SER A 407 -22.95 -22.92 10.83
N GLN A 408 -22.97 -21.99 11.81
CA GLN A 408 -22.58 -20.59 11.55
C GLN A 408 -21.10 -20.43 11.17
N PHE A 409 -20.25 -21.41 11.49
CA PHE A 409 -18.82 -21.44 11.19
C PHE A 409 -18.45 -22.36 10.02
N ASN A 410 -19.45 -22.97 9.37
CA ASN A 410 -19.25 -23.87 8.24
C ASN A 410 -19.89 -23.31 6.95
N GLU A 411 -19.35 -23.73 5.81
CA GLU A 411 -19.93 -23.56 4.48
C GLU A 411 -20.05 -24.94 3.81
N ASP A 412 -20.72 -25.01 2.65
CA ASP A 412 -20.92 -26.25 1.89
C ASP A 412 -19.61 -26.99 1.55
N LYS A 413 -18.47 -26.28 1.59
CA LYS A 413 -17.13 -26.80 1.26
C LYS A 413 -16.25 -27.06 2.51
N GLY A 414 -16.79 -26.94 3.72
CA GLY A 414 -16.07 -27.16 4.98
C GLY A 414 -16.02 -25.93 5.88
N SER A 415 -15.09 -25.91 6.85
CA SER A 415 -15.00 -24.83 7.83
C SER A 415 -14.63 -23.48 7.20
N LEU A 416 -15.29 -22.43 7.67
CA LEU A 416 -15.02 -21.03 7.31
C LEU A 416 -13.60 -20.61 7.74
N PHE A 417 -13.08 -21.20 8.82
CA PHE A 417 -11.78 -20.88 9.41
C PHE A 417 -10.74 -21.98 9.15
N LYS A 418 -9.51 -21.56 8.85
CA LYS A 418 -8.35 -22.46 8.71
C LYS A 418 -7.91 -22.96 10.09
N LYS A 419 -7.10 -24.02 10.12
CA LYS A 419 -6.56 -24.61 11.37
C LYS A 419 -5.91 -23.58 12.30
N ASP A 420 -5.02 -22.73 11.80
CA ASP A 420 -4.36 -21.70 12.63
C ASP A 420 -5.34 -20.63 13.12
N GLU A 421 -6.34 -20.27 12.32
CA GLU A 421 -7.38 -19.31 12.69
C GLU A 421 -8.26 -19.87 13.82
N LEU A 422 -8.58 -21.18 13.76
CA LEU A 422 -9.28 -21.89 14.83
C LEU A 422 -8.43 -21.97 16.10
N ARG A 423 -7.11 -22.19 16.00
CA ARG A 423 -6.19 -22.11 17.14
C ARG A 423 -6.25 -20.74 17.80
N ILE A 424 -6.15 -19.66 17.01
CA ILE A 424 -6.27 -18.28 17.54
C ILE A 424 -7.57 -18.10 18.31
N ILE A 425 -8.71 -18.50 17.75
CA ILE A 425 -10.01 -18.40 18.43
C ILE A 425 -9.99 -19.15 19.77
N ARG A 426 -9.42 -20.36 19.82
CA ARG A 426 -9.31 -21.17 21.04
C ARG A 426 -8.39 -20.53 22.08
N THR A 427 -7.21 -20.04 21.67
CA THR A 427 -6.25 -19.38 22.57
C THR A 427 -6.86 -18.11 23.16
N VAL A 428 -7.47 -17.26 22.35
CA VAL A 428 -8.15 -16.05 22.84
C VAL A 428 -9.30 -16.41 23.78
N ARG A 429 -10.13 -17.41 23.45
CA ARG A 429 -11.21 -17.86 24.32
C ARG A 429 -10.70 -18.34 25.68
N SER A 430 -9.64 -19.15 25.70
CA SER A 430 -9.00 -19.61 26.94
C SER A 430 -8.47 -18.44 27.77
N TYR A 431 -7.83 -17.45 27.13
CA TYR A 431 -7.36 -16.25 27.79
C TYR A 431 -8.49 -15.45 28.46
N LEU A 432 -9.59 -15.22 27.74
CA LEU A 432 -10.76 -14.51 28.26
C LEU A 432 -11.40 -15.22 29.46
N GLN A 433 -11.36 -16.57 29.50
CA GLN A 433 -11.91 -17.37 30.59
C GLN A 433 -11.02 -17.40 31.83
N LYS A 434 -9.71 -17.49 31.65
CA LYS A 434 -8.73 -17.63 32.74
C LYS A 434 -8.21 -16.29 33.27
N ASN A 435 -8.34 -15.22 32.49
CA ASN A 435 -7.72 -13.91 32.71
C ASN A 435 -6.19 -14.00 32.96
N LYS A 436 -5.56 -15.02 32.37
CA LYS A 436 -4.13 -15.30 32.41
C LYS A 436 -3.79 -16.10 31.16
N ILE A 437 -2.58 -15.91 30.65
CA ILE A 437 -1.99 -16.75 29.62
C ILE A 437 -0.60 -17.22 30.09
N GLU A 438 -0.28 -18.48 29.84
CA GLU A 438 1.01 -19.09 30.21
C GLU A 438 1.83 -19.36 28.94
N ALA A 439 3.15 -19.55 29.06
CA ALA A 439 4.00 -19.80 27.89
C ALA A 439 3.51 -20.98 27.03
N LYS A 440 2.95 -22.03 27.65
CA LYS A 440 2.37 -23.20 26.96
C LYS A 440 1.10 -22.89 26.13
N ASP A 441 0.38 -21.82 26.46
CA ASP A 441 -0.80 -21.38 25.70
C ASP A 441 -0.39 -20.48 24.51
N ILE A 442 0.77 -19.80 24.63
CA ILE A 442 1.34 -18.90 23.63
C ILE A 442 2.09 -19.68 22.54
N ILE A 443 2.95 -20.62 22.96
CA ILE A 443 3.74 -21.45 22.08
C ILE A 443 2.82 -22.45 21.37
N ARG A 444 3.09 -22.69 20.09
CA ARG A 444 2.39 -23.71 19.30
C ARG A 444 2.75 -25.11 19.83
N GLU A 445 1.74 -25.95 20.05
CA GLU A 445 1.88 -27.27 20.70
C GLU A 445 2.94 -28.18 20.06
N ASP A 446 3.07 -28.15 18.74
CA ASP A 446 4.04 -28.91 17.94
C ASP A 446 5.22 -28.06 17.44
N GLY A 447 5.40 -26.85 17.97
CA GLY A 447 6.28 -25.83 17.39
C GLY A 447 7.63 -25.63 18.11
N ILE A 448 7.91 -26.31 19.21
CA ILE A 448 9.10 -26.01 20.03
C ILE A 448 10.43 -26.25 19.29
N ASP A 449 10.56 -27.34 18.54
CA ASP A 449 11.78 -27.63 17.79
C ASP A 449 12.03 -26.58 16.69
N SER A 450 10.96 -26.19 15.98
CA SER A 450 10.98 -25.07 15.01
C SER A 450 11.35 -23.74 15.68
N LEU A 451 10.86 -23.50 16.90
CA LEU A 451 11.15 -22.29 17.67
C LEU A 451 12.62 -22.24 18.11
N MET A 452 13.16 -23.35 18.61
CA MET A 452 14.57 -23.47 19.00
C MET A 452 15.51 -23.36 17.81
N SER A 453 15.15 -24.00 16.69
CA SER A 453 15.90 -23.88 15.44
C SER A 453 15.93 -22.46 14.90
N LEU A 454 14.91 -21.63 15.14
CA LEU A 454 14.91 -20.22 14.76
C LEU A 454 15.70 -19.38 15.77
N LEU A 455 15.52 -19.64 17.07
CA LEU A 455 16.18 -18.89 18.14
C LEU A 455 17.71 -19.02 18.10
N LYS A 456 18.25 -20.17 17.65
CA LYS A 456 19.70 -20.41 17.60
C LYS A 456 20.48 -19.36 16.82
N ASP A 457 19.89 -18.81 15.75
CA ASP A 457 20.58 -17.86 14.88
C ASP A 457 20.79 -16.50 15.58
N TYR A 458 19.98 -16.18 16.58
CA TYR A 458 20.12 -14.98 17.43
C TYR A 458 21.21 -15.12 18.51
N TYR A 459 21.83 -16.30 18.63
CA TYR A 459 22.99 -16.56 19.50
C TYR A 459 24.32 -16.62 18.73
N LYS A 460 24.30 -16.29 17.43
CA LYS A 460 25.50 -16.18 16.58
C LYS A 460 25.99 -14.73 16.57
N TYR A 461 26.69 -14.33 17.63
CA TYR A 461 27.17 -12.95 17.81
C TYR A 461 28.34 -12.59 16.87
N PRO A 462 28.45 -11.32 16.44
CA PRO A 462 27.52 -10.21 16.71
C PRO A 462 26.21 -10.32 15.93
N VAL A 463 25.11 -9.83 16.52
CA VAL A 463 23.77 -9.76 15.92
C VAL A 463 23.41 -8.30 15.66
N TYR A 464 23.19 -7.94 14.40
CA TYR A 464 22.88 -6.58 13.93
C TYR A 464 21.39 -6.45 13.63
N MET A 465 20.63 -5.84 14.53
CA MET A 465 19.23 -5.51 14.29
C MET A 465 19.12 -4.17 13.58
N TYR A 466 18.65 -4.18 12.33
CA TYR A 466 18.58 -2.98 11.50
C TYR A 466 17.20 -2.77 10.90
N ASP A 467 16.91 -1.49 10.63
CA ASP A 467 15.67 -1.03 10.02
C ASP A 467 15.96 0.13 9.05
N PHE A 468 15.15 0.27 8.01
CA PHE A 468 15.31 1.29 6.97
C PHE A 468 14.08 2.19 6.86
N GLU A 469 14.32 3.49 6.75
CA GLU A 469 13.32 4.40 6.20
C GLU A 469 13.65 4.71 4.73
N THR A 470 12.59 4.73 3.92
CA THR A 470 12.68 4.86 2.46
C THR A 470 11.66 5.86 1.94
N VAL A 471 11.92 6.44 0.78
CA VAL A 471 10.94 7.24 0.03
C VAL A 471 10.79 6.68 -1.37
N LYS A 472 9.74 7.09 -2.08
CA LYS A 472 9.47 6.66 -3.45
C LYS A 472 8.74 7.74 -4.25
N TRP A 473 8.86 7.68 -5.58
CA TRP A 473 8.13 8.52 -6.53
C TRP A 473 7.54 7.68 -7.65
N ALA A 474 6.41 8.10 -8.20
CA ALA A 474 5.86 7.50 -9.41
C ALA A 474 6.81 7.69 -10.59
N ILE A 475 7.26 8.93 -10.82
CA ILE A 475 8.27 9.27 -11.83
C ILE A 475 9.65 9.21 -11.17
N PRO A 476 10.61 8.40 -11.66
CA PRO A 476 11.91 8.24 -11.01
C PRO A 476 12.69 9.56 -10.91
N LYS A 477 13.06 9.94 -9.69
CA LYS A 477 13.71 11.24 -9.40
C LYS A 477 15.22 11.26 -9.69
N TYR A 478 15.90 10.12 -9.60
CA TYR A 478 17.36 10.03 -9.74
C TYR A 478 17.78 9.01 -10.80
N ASP A 479 19.00 9.12 -11.34
CA ASP A 479 19.53 8.10 -12.25
C ASP A 479 19.69 6.75 -11.55
N ASN A 480 19.68 5.66 -12.33
CA ASN A 480 19.68 4.29 -11.80
C ASN A 480 18.52 4.05 -10.81
N SER A 481 17.38 4.72 -11.02
CA SER A 481 16.14 4.48 -10.29
C SER A 481 14.95 4.25 -11.23
N TRP A 482 13.90 3.64 -10.69
CA TRP A 482 12.67 3.34 -11.44
C TRP A 482 11.42 3.71 -10.64
N SER A 483 10.27 3.60 -11.31
CA SER A 483 8.95 3.93 -10.73
C SER A 483 8.67 3.16 -9.44
N TYR A 484 8.33 3.90 -8.38
CA TYR A 484 8.05 3.42 -7.03
C TYR A 484 9.17 2.60 -6.37
N GLU A 485 10.43 2.77 -6.80
CA GLU A 485 11.56 2.21 -6.07
C GLU A 485 11.60 2.75 -4.64
N GLN A 486 11.87 1.85 -3.68
CA GLN A 486 12.15 2.23 -2.30
C GLN A 486 13.58 2.76 -2.22
N ILE A 487 13.72 4.08 -2.18
CA ILE A 487 14.99 4.80 -2.10
C ILE A 487 15.33 4.99 -0.62
N PRO A 488 16.33 4.28 -0.08
CA PRO A 488 16.68 4.40 1.34
C PRO A 488 17.38 5.72 1.63
N PHE A 489 17.03 6.32 2.77
CA PHE A 489 17.63 7.58 3.21
C PHE A 489 18.05 7.59 4.68
N GLN A 490 17.58 6.63 5.48
CA GLN A 490 17.90 6.52 6.89
C GLN A 490 17.92 5.07 7.35
N TYR A 491 18.81 4.75 8.28
CA TYR A 491 18.84 3.48 8.98
C TYR A 491 19.16 3.65 10.46
N SER A 492 18.79 2.64 11.24
CA SER A 492 19.27 2.42 12.61
C SER A 492 19.80 0.99 12.72
N ILE A 493 20.79 0.78 13.58
CA ILE A 493 21.38 -0.53 13.88
C ILE A 493 21.63 -0.65 15.38
N HIS A 494 20.96 -1.59 16.05
CA HIS A 494 21.36 -2.07 17.38
C HIS A 494 22.21 -3.33 17.24
N VAL A 495 23.34 -3.40 17.96
CA VAL A 495 24.24 -4.54 17.92
C VAL A 495 24.28 -5.23 19.28
N ILE A 496 23.92 -6.51 19.30
CA ILE A 496 24.09 -7.41 20.42
C ILE A 496 25.38 -8.21 20.19
N ASP A 497 26.31 -8.18 21.13
CA ASP A 497 27.57 -8.94 21.04
C ASP A 497 27.68 -10.10 22.05
N ASN A 498 26.71 -10.23 22.96
CA ASN A 498 26.65 -11.26 23.98
C ASN A 498 25.20 -11.44 24.51
N PRO A 499 24.89 -12.51 25.29
CA PRO A 499 23.52 -12.80 25.73
C PRO A 499 22.99 -11.91 26.86
N ASP A 500 23.82 -11.07 27.48
CA ASP A 500 23.46 -10.23 28.63
C ASP A 500 22.88 -8.86 28.20
N TYR A 501 22.25 -8.79 27.02
CA TYR A 501 21.56 -7.58 26.55
C TYR A 501 20.28 -7.33 27.35
N ASP A 502 19.99 -6.05 27.64
CA ASP A 502 18.75 -5.65 28.31
C ASP A 502 18.20 -4.37 27.68
N PHE A 503 16.99 -4.46 27.10
CA PHE A 503 16.34 -3.29 26.52
C PHE A 503 16.05 -2.19 27.56
N ASN A 504 16.06 -2.50 28.87
CA ASN A 504 15.90 -1.49 29.92
C ASN A 504 17.19 -0.69 30.20
N ASP A 505 18.34 -1.18 29.74
CA ASP A 505 19.63 -0.48 29.80
C ASP A 505 20.37 -0.55 28.45
N PRO A 506 19.80 0.05 27.39
CA PRO A 506 20.31 -0.13 26.04
C PRO A 506 21.68 0.54 25.81
N ILE A 507 22.01 1.57 26.60
CA ILE A 507 23.27 2.32 26.47
C ILE A 507 24.47 1.50 26.96
N ASN A 508 24.29 0.69 28.01
CA ASN A 508 25.39 -0.07 28.60
C ASN A 508 25.46 -1.51 28.10
N THR A 509 24.35 -2.07 27.61
CA THR A 509 24.26 -3.51 27.26
C THR A 509 24.31 -3.78 25.75
N MET A 510 24.20 -2.74 24.92
CA MET A 510 24.23 -2.86 23.45
C MET A 510 25.01 -1.70 22.83
N LYS A 511 25.41 -1.88 21.56
CA LYS A 511 25.93 -0.77 20.74
C LYS A 511 24.82 -0.27 19.81
N HIS A 512 24.89 1.00 19.44
CA HIS A 512 23.93 1.61 18.53
C HIS A 512 24.63 2.51 17.50
N LEU A 513 24.20 2.41 16.25
CA LEU A 513 24.69 3.16 15.10
C LEU A 513 23.47 3.62 14.28
N ASN A 514 23.51 4.83 13.73
CA ASN A 514 22.44 5.34 12.88
C ASN A 514 22.97 6.31 11.82
N PHE A 515 22.15 6.53 10.80
CA PHE A 515 22.44 7.48 9.73
C PHE A 515 21.13 8.03 9.19
N ILE A 516 21.13 9.32 8.85
CA ILE A 516 20.07 9.96 8.08
C ILE A 516 20.71 10.91 7.06
N ALA A 517 20.29 10.81 5.81
CA ALA A 517 20.73 11.73 4.76
C ALA A 517 20.28 13.15 5.11
N ASP A 518 21.17 14.13 4.91
CA ASP A 518 20.98 15.48 5.43
C ASP A 518 21.06 16.58 4.37
N LYS A 519 20.96 16.20 3.10
CA LYS A 519 20.99 17.12 1.96
C LYS A 519 19.85 16.83 1.00
N GLN A 520 19.46 17.86 0.25
CA GLN A 520 18.48 17.78 -0.83
C GLN A 520 19.11 17.22 -2.12
N GLU A 521 19.72 16.04 -2.03
CA GLU A 521 20.35 15.31 -3.15
C GLU A 521 19.97 13.82 -3.08
N ASP A 522 20.44 13.00 -4.04
CA ASP A 522 20.24 11.54 -3.98
C ASP A 522 20.87 10.96 -2.70
N PRO A 523 20.08 10.40 -1.77
CA PRO A 523 20.59 9.92 -0.50
C PRO A 523 21.40 8.62 -0.63
N ARG A 524 21.21 7.84 -1.71
CA ARG A 524 21.71 6.46 -1.82
C ARG A 524 23.22 6.34 -1.74
N PRO A 525 24.04 7.15 -2.45
CA PRO A 525 25.49 6.96 -2.43
C PRO A 525 26.10 7.12 -1.03
N GLU A 526 25.61 8.08 -0.24
CA GLU A 526 26.09 8.30 1.12
C GLU A 526 25.53 7.29 2.10
N PHE A 527 24.23 6.99 1.98
CA PHE A 527 23.56 5.94 2.72
C PHE A 527 24.31 4.60 2.61
N LEU A 528 24.65 4.18 1.39
CA LEU A 528 25.25 2.86 1.14
C LEU A 528 26.64 2.72 1.76
N VAL A 529 27.48 3.75 1.65
CA VAL A 529 28.84 3.71 2.22
C VAL A 529 28.78 3.64 3.73
N ASN A 530 27.92 4.42 4.38
CA ASN A 530 27.77 4.40 5.83
C ASN A 530 27.11 3.09 6.30
N PHE A 531 26.03 2.65 5.64
CA PHE A 531 25.34 1.41 5.99
C PHE A 531 26.27 0.20 5.96
N ILE A 532 27.05 0.04 4.88
CA ILE A 532 28.00 -1.06 4.77
C ILE A 532 29.05 -0.96 5.90
N ARG A 533 29.62 0.22 6.15
CA ARG A 533 30.61 0.38 7.24
C ARG A 533 30.05 0.01 8.60
N ASP A 534 28.84 0.45 8.91
CA ASP A 534 28.21 0.23 10.20
C ASP A 534 27.80 -1.24 10.41
N CYS A 535 27.35 -1.92 9.34
CA CYS A 535 27.07 -3.36 9.36
C CYS A 535 28.30 -4.22 9.69
N PHE A 536 29.51 -3.75 9.42
CA PHE A 536 30.75 -4.48 9.71
C PHE A 536 31.57 -3.85 10.85
N ALA A 537 31.03 -2.85 11.56
CA ALA A 537 31.77 -2.10 12.59
C ALA A 537 32.32 -2.96 13.74
N TYR A 538 31.73 -4.13 13.97
CA TYR A 538 32.14 -5.10 15.00
C TYR A 538 32.44 -6.49 14.43
N GLY A 539 32.74 -6.56 13.13
CA GLY A 539 33.01 -7.81 12.40
C GLY A 539 31.81 -8.35 11.61
N PRO A 540 31.99 -9.45 10.84
CA PRO A 540 30.87 -10.14 10.21
C PRO A 540 29.97 -10.79 11.28
N GLY A 541 28.67 -10.84 11.03
CA GLY A 541 27.71 -11.41 11.97
C GLY A 541 26.38 -11.77 11.32
N VAL A 542 25.37 -12.01 12.16
CA VAL A 542 23.99 -12.22 11.73
C VAL A 542 23.27 -10.88 11.67
N TYR A 543 22.58 -10.62 10.57
CA TYR A 543 21.78 -9.41 10.41
C TYR A 543 20.30 -9.75 10.62
N VAL A 544 19.56 -8.85 11.22
CA VAL A 544 18.17 -9.08 11.61
C VAL A 544 17.34 -7.89 11.17
N ALA A 545 16.26 -8.19 10.45
CA ALA A 545 15.22 -7.22 10.14
C ALA A 545 13.87 -7.73 10.67
N TYR A 546 12.92 -6.83 10.90
CA TYR A 546 11.54 -7.19 11.17
C TYR A 546 10.74 -7.09 9.87
N ASN A 547 10.46 -8.23 9.22
CA ASN A 547 9.99 -8.35 7.83
C ASN A 547 11.10 -8.26 6.77
N LYS A 548 12.14 -9.12 6.91
CA LYS A 548 13.35 -9.15 6.06
C LYS A 548 13.14 -9.01 4.57
N SER A 549 11.97 -9.41 4.06
CA SER A 549 11.64 -9.27 2.63
C SER A 549 11.80 -7.82 2.18
N PHE A 550 11.32 -6.85 2.97
CA PHE A 550 11.38 -5.43 2.64
C PHE A 550 12.83 -4.95 2.55
N GLU A 551 13.60 -5.13 3.62
CA GLU A 551 14.97 -4.66 3.75
C GLU A 551 15.89 -5.38 2.76
N ARG A 552 15.73 -6.70 2.61
CA ARG A 552 16.49 -7.47 1.60
C ARG A 552 16.20 -6.99 0.20
N GLY A 553 14.97 -6.64 -0.13
CA GLY A 553 14.73 -6.16 -1.49
C GLY A 553 15.07 -4.68 -1.69
N VAL A 554 15.16 -3.86 -0.64
CA VAL A 554 15.91 -2.57 -0.70
C VAL A 554 17.38 -2.86 -1.03
N ILE A 555 18.04 -3.74 -0.28
CA ILE A 555 19.45 -4.12 -0.54
C ILE A 555 19.62 -4.67 -1.96
N LYS A 556 18.71 -5.52 -2.42
CA LYS A 556 18.72 -6.08 -3.78
C LYS A 556 18.65 -4.99 -4.85
N ASN A 557 17.79 -4.00 -4.66
CA ASN A 557 17.70 -2.86 -5.58
C ASN A 557 19.01 -2.09 -5.60
N MET A 558 19.63 -1.90 -4.43
CA MET A 558 20.94 -1.22 -4.34
C MET A 558 22.07 -2.02 -4.99
N ILE A 559 22.07 -3.35 -4.90
CA ILE A 559 23.03 -4.21 -5.62
C ILE A 559 22.86 -4.06 -7.13
N TYR A 560 21.61 -3.96 -7.61
CA TYR A 560 21.33 -3.73 -9.02
C TYR A 560 21.82 -2.35 -9.48
N SER A 561 21.51 -1.30 -8.72
CA SER A 561 21.83 0.08 -9.10
C SER A 561 23.31 0.46 -8.90
N TYR A 562 24.01 -0.21 -7.98
CA TYR A 562 25.42 0.04 -7.63
C TYR A 562 26.22 -1.27 -7.55
N PRO A 563 26.45 -1.94 -8.69
CA PRO A 563 27.11 -3.25 -8.75
C PRO A 563 28.53 -3.24 -8.18
N GLU A 564 29.19 -2.09 -8.12
CA GLU A 564 30.51 -1.91 -7.48
C GLU A 564 30.50 -2.12 -5.96
N LEU A 565 29.33 -2.04 -5.31
CA LEU A 565 29.14 -2.32 -3.88
C LEU A 565 28.48 -3.68 -3.62
N SER A 566 28.34 -4.52 -4.65
CA SER A 566 27.56 -5.77 -4.60
C SER A 566 28.03 -6.75 -3.53
N LYS A 567 29.33 -7.07 -3.46
CA LYS A 567 29.87 -8.10 -2.56
C LYS A 567 29.52 -7.90 -1.07
N PRO A 568 29.79 -6.75 -0.43
CA PRO A 568 29.38 -6.55 0.96
C PRO A 568 27.85 -6.53 1.16
N LEU A 569 27.10 -6.00 0.19
CA LEU A 569 25.63 -5.99 0.26
C LEU A 569 25.02 -7.38 0.10
N GLU A 570 25.57 -8.23 -0.78
CA GLU A 570 25.21 -9.64 -0.92
C GLU A 570 25.46 -10.39 0.39
N TYR A 571 26.61 -10.14 1.04
CA TYR A 571 26.91 -10.77 2.33
C TYR A 571 25.84 -10.44 3.38
N ILE A 572 25.48 -9.15 3.51
CA ILE A 572 24.41 -8.71 4.41
C ILE A 572 23.09 -9.40 4.01
N TYR A 573 22.72 -9.34 2.73
CA TYR A 573 21.49 -9.93 2.19
C TYR A 573 21.34 -11.44 2.48
N HIS A 574 22.42 -12.21 2.35
CA HIS A 574 22.43 -13.65 2.63
C HIS A 574 22.36 -13.96 4.12
N ASN A 575 22.96 -13.12 4.96
CA ASN A 575 23.00 -13.28 6.42
C ASN A 575 21.87 -12.54 7.16
N THR A 576 20.91 -11.92 6.44
CA THR A 576 19.70 -11.33 7.04
C THR A 576 18.64 -12.39 7.35
N ILE A 577 18.36 -12.59 8.64
CA ILE A 577 17.23 -13.36 9.18
C ILE A 577 16.03 -12.46 9.53
N ASP A 578 14.86 -13.05 9.79
CA ASP A 578 13.61 -12.31 10.01
C ASP A 578 13.05 -12.53 11.41
N LEU A 579 12.98 -11.48 12.22
CA LEU A 579 12.38 -11.56 13.55
C LEU A 579 10.87 -11.83 13.50
N MET A 580 10.22 -11.51 12.38
CA MET A 580 8.80 -11.79 12.16
C MET A 580 8.52 -13.30 12.05
N GLU A 581 9.50 -14.16 11.77
CA GLU A 581 9.31 -15.60 11.60
C GLU A 581 8.83 -16.32 12.88
N PHE A 582 9.05 -15.72 14.07
CA PHE A 582 8.45 -16.18 15.33
C PHE A 582 6.91 -16.13 15.31
N PHE A 583 6.34 -15.25 14.48
CA PHE A 583 4.90 -15.03 14.40
C PHE A 583 4.31 -15.49 13.05
N LYS A 584 5.12 -15.46 11.99
CA LYS A 584 4.69 -15.73 10.61
C LYS A 584 5.70 -16.61 9.87
N LYS A 585 5.49 -17.92 9.93
CA LYS A 585 6.17 -18.91 9.08
C LYS A 585 5.15 -19.56 8.14
N LYS A 586 5.55 -19.90 6.91
CA LYS A 586 4.64 -20.44 5.88
C LYS A 586 4.00 -21.78 6.29
N GLU A 587 4.80 -22.63 6.90
CA GLU A 587 4.42 -23.98 7.36
C GLU A 587 3.93 -23.95 8.81
N ASP A 588 4.57 -23.13 9.66
CA ASP A 588 4.27 -23.04 11.10
C ASP A 588 3.82 -21.63 11.49
N ASN A 589 2.70 -21.19 10.93
CA ASN A 589 2.20 -19.86 11.25
C ASN A 589 1.88 -19.76 12.75
N TRP A 590 2.23 -18.63 13.37
CA TRP A 590 2.06 -18.38 14.81
C TRP A 590 2.79 -19.37 15.73
N LEU A 591 4.11 -19.57 15.56
CA LEU A 591 4.91 -20.31 16.56
C LEU A 591 4.72 -19.71 17.96
N ILE A 592 4.66 -18.39 18.04
CA ILE A 592 4.26 -17.62 19.23
C ILE A 592 2.99 -16.82 18.89
N TYR A 593 1.96 -16.91 19.74
CA TYR A 593 0.76 -16.09 19.62
C TYR A 593 0.26 -15.59 20.98
N HIS A 594 0.20 -14.27 21.13
CA HIS A 594 -0.47 -13.63 22.25
C HIS A 594 -1.83 -13.04 21.79
N PRO A 595 -2.90 -13.13 22.58
CA PRO A 595 -4.20 -12.53 22.27
C PRO A 595 -4.15 -11.04 21.88
N ASP A 596 -3.24 -10.27 22.49
CA ASP A 596 -3.08 -8.84 22.20
C ASP A 596 -2.44 -8.55 20.83
N PHE A 597 -1.92 -9.57 20.14
CA PHE A 597 -1.48 -9.43 18.74
C PHE A 597 -2.67 -9.18 17.81
N ARG A 598 -3.89 -9.57 18.23
CA ARG A 598 -5.13 -9.39 17.45
C ARG A 598 -4.99 -9.95 16.02
N GLY A 599 -4.33 -11.11 15.90
CA GLY A 599 -4.05 -11.76 14.62
C GLY A 599 -3.15 -10.95 13.67
N SER A 600 -2.43 -9.94 14.15
CA SER A 600 -1.41 -9.19 13.42
C SER A 600 -0.02 -9.57 13.91
N TYR A 601 0.89 -9.82 12.98
CA TYR A 601 2.31 -10.07 13.26
C TYR A 601 3.16 -8.82 12.97
N SER A 602 2.55 -7.63 12.82
CA SER A 602 3.29 -6.37 12.69
C SER A 602 3.94 -5.99 14.03
N ILE A 603 5.15 -5.42 14.02
CA ILE A 603 5.85 -5.00 15.25
C ILE A 603 5.02 -4.04 16.10
N LYS A 604 4.25 -3.14 15.46
CA LYS A 604 3.30 -2.20 16.09
C LYS A 604 2.13 -2.87 16.85
N LYS A 605 2.03 -4.20 16.80
CA LYS A 605 1.06 -5.02 17.53
C LYS A 605 1.73 -6.08 18.39
N THR A 606 2.80 -6.71 17.91
CA THR A 606 3.53 -7.74 18.65
C THR A 606 4.37 -7.15 19.78
N GLN A 607 5.12 -6.08 19.53
CA GLN A 607 5.93 -5.41 20.56
C GLN A 607 5.07 -4.95 21.75
N PRO A 608 4.04 -4.10 21.59
CA PRO A 608 3.24 -3.64 22.73
C PRO A 608 2.39 -4.76 23.36
N GLY A 609 2.10 -5.83 22.60
CA GLY A 609 1.39 -7.01 23.09
C GLY A 609 2.26 -7.97 23.90
N LEU A 610 3.58 -7.90 23.75
CA LEU A 610 4.57 -8.61 24.56
C LEU A 610 5.06 -7.74 25.73
N ASP A 611 5.25 -6.45 25.49
CA ASP A 611 5.71 -5.49 26.49
C ASP A 611 5.23 -4.07 26.16
N SER A 612 4.43 -3.47 27.04
CA SER A 612 3.87 -2.12 26.82
C SER A 612 4.72 -0.96 27.34
N SER A 613 5.92 -1.22 27.89
CA SER A 613 6.78 -0.19 28.49
C SER A 613 7.45 0.70 27.45
N LEU A 614 7.82 0.16 26.29
CA LEU A 614 8.35 0.94 25.17
C LEU A 614 7.19 1.64 24.44
N SER A 615 7.31 2.95 24.26
CA SER A 615 6.27 3.80 23.67
C SER A 615 6.86 4.80 22.69
N TYR A 616 6.03 5.20 21.71
CA TYR A 616 6.33 6.20 20.67
C TYR A 616 5.54 7.50 20.87
N LYS A 617 4.76 7.60 21.95
CA LYS A 617 3.84 8.73 22.19
C LYS A 617 4.54 10.07 22.45
N ASP A 618 5.79 10.01 22.87
CA ASP A 618 6.69 11.14 23.12
C ASP A 618 7.30 11.72 21.83
N LEU A 619 7.26 10.97 20.71
CA LEU A 619 7.86 11.40 19.45
C LEU A 619 6.86 12.12 18.54
N LYS A 620 7.30 13.23 17.93
CA LYS A 620 6.50 14.00 16.95
C LYS A 620 6.30 13.23 15.64
N ILE A 621 7.31 12.47 15.23
CA ILE A 621 7.25 11.49 14.15
C ILE A 621 7.18 10.11 14.81
N ASN A 622 6.05 9.44 14.63
CA ASN A 622 5.75 8.18 15.32
C ASN A 622 5.20 7.11 14.37
N LYS A 623 5.35 7.33 13.06
CA LYS A 623 4.98 6.37 12.01
C LYS A 623 5.87 6.54 10.79
N GLY A 624 6.33 5.43 10.21
CA GLY A 624 7.14 5.42 8.99
C GLY A 624 6.50 6.11 7.77
N ASP A 625 5.19 6.01 7.55
CA ASP A 625 4.52 6.73 6.44
C ASP A 625 4.68 8.25 6.56
N LYS A 626 4.63 8.78 7.78
CA LYS A 626 4.92 10.19 8.06
C LYS A 626 6.39 10.52 7.89
N ALA A 627 7.31 9.62 8.25
CA ALA A 627 8.75 9.81 8.06
C ALA A 627 9.10 9.89 6.57
N SER A 628 8.66 8.91 5.76
CA SER A 628 8.81 8.91 4.30
C SER A 628 8.26 10.19 3.66
N GLN A 629 7.07 10.62 4.06
CA GLN A 629 6.44 11.82 3.52
C GLN A 629 7.22 13.09 3.86
N THR A 630 7.64 13.22 5.11
CA THR A 630 8.41 14.37 5.58
C THR A 630 9.73 14.47 4.80
N PHE A 631 10.41 13.34 4.61
CA PHE A 631 11.67 13.32 3.86
C PHE A 631 11.48 13.57 2.37
N ARG A 632 10.40 13.04 1.77
CA ARG A 632 10.06 13.33 0.37
C ARG A 632 9.81 14.83 0.17
N GLN A 633 9.08 15.49 1.07
CA GLN A 633 8.86 16.94 1.04
C GLN A 633 10.16 17.73 1.17
N PHE A 634 11.12 17.24 1.95
CA PHE A 634 12.45 17.80 2.03
C PHE A 634 13.20 17.67 0.70
N LEU A 635 13.20 16.48 0.08
CA LEU A 635 13.85 16.26 -1.23
C LEU A 635 13.15 16.98 -2.39
N ASP A 636 11.84 17.23 -2.30
CA ASP A 636 11.05 17.98 -3.29
C ASP A 636 11.08 19.51 -3.03
N ASN A 637 11.98 19.97 -2.15
CA ASN A 637 12.19 21.39 -1.80
C ASN A 637 10.96 22.10 -1.21
N VAL A 638 9.99 21.35 -0.68
CA VAL A 638 8.83 21.90 0.03
C VAL A 638 9.22 22.32 1.45
N ILE A 639 10.07 21.55 2.10
CA ILE A 639 10.69 21.85 3.38
C ILE A 639 12.11 22.36 3.12
N SER A 640 12.51 23.46 3.75
CA SER A 640 13.87 24.02 3.58
C SER A 640 14.91 23.22 4.36
N GLN A 641 16.18 23.35 3.98
CA GLN A 641 17.32 22.79 4.71
C GLN A 641 17.32 23.16 6.20
N GLU A 642 17.11 24.45 6.50
CA GLU A 642 17.08 24.96 7.88
C GLU A 642 15.92 24.36 8.69
N GLU A 643 14.73 24.26 8.10
CA GLU A 643 13.57 23.65 8.77
C GLU A 643 13.81 22.17 9.07
N TYR A 644 14.37 21.43 8.11
CA TYR A 644 14.70 20.02 8.26
C TYR A 644 15.73 19.80 9.38
N GLU A 645 16.84 20.54 9.37
CA GLU A 645 17.92 20.41 10.35
C GLU A 645 17.46 20.72 11.78
N ILE A 646 16.67 21.79 11.96
CA ILE A 646 16.29 22.27 13.30
C ILE A 646 15.08 21.50 13.86
N ILE A 647 14.13 21.11 13.01
CA ILE A 647 12.78 20.70 13.48
C ILE A 647 12.50 19.20 13.29
N LEU A 648 13.16 18.53 12.34
CA LEU A 648 12.72 17.21 11.87
C LEU A 648 13.79 16.13 11.99
N LYS A 649 15.06 16.45 11.69
CA LYS A 649 16.16 15.47 11.64
C LYS A 649 16.30 14.65 12.92
N GLU A 650 16.33 15.30 14.08
CA GLU A 650 16.49 14.62 15.37
C GLU A 650 15.30 13.72 15.72
N ASP A 651 14.08 14.17 15.45
CA ASP A 651 12.86 13.40 15.68
C ASP A 651 12.78 12.16 14.77
N MET A 652 13.24 12.28 13.51
CA MET A 652 13.33 11.16 12.58
C MET A 652 14.35 10.12 13.03
N LEU A 653 15.53 10.54 13.47
CA LEU A 653 16.56 9.66 14.03
C LEU A 653 16.00 8.84 15.21
N LYS A 654 15.43 9.53 16.21
CA LYS A 654 14.83 8.90 17.38
C LYS A 654 13.74 7.89 17.04
N TYR A 655 12.94 8.13 15.99
CA TYR A 655 11.90 7.22 15.54
C TYR A 655 12.48 5.90 15.02
N CYS A 656 13.43 5.96 14.09
CA CYS A 656 14.07 4.78 13.51
C CYS A 656 14.90 4.01 14.57
N ASP A 657 15.59 4.74 15.45
CA ASP A 657 16.30 4.15 16.59
C ASP A 657 15.36 3.31 17.45
N ARG A 658 14.15 3.82 17.69
CA ARG A 658 13.13 3.12 18.48
C ARG A 658 12.57 1.88 17.79
N ASP A 659 12.48 1.85 16.46
CA ASP A 659 12.03 0.67 15.73
C ASP A 659 13.02 -0.49 15.87
N THR A 660 14.33 -0.25 15.82
CA THR A 660 15.32 -1.28 16.14
C THR A 660 15.36 -1.68 17.62
N LEU A 661 15.16 -0.74 18.56
CA LEU A 661 15.03 -1.08 19.98
C LEU A 661 13.77 -1.94 20.24
N ALA A 662 12.67 -1.68 19.54
CA ALA A 662 11.45 -2.50 19.60
C ALA A 662 11.71 -3.95 19.16
N MET A 663 12.63 -4.18 18.22
CA MET A 663 13.06 -5.53 17.82
C MET A 663 13.80 -6.24 18.96
N ILE A 664 14.67 -5.53 19.68
CA ILE A 664 15.35 -6.07 20.87
C ILE A 664 14.31 -6.47 21.93
N VAL A 665 13.33 -5.61 22.22
CA VAL A 665 12.24 -5.91 23.16
C VAL A 665 11.51 -7.19 22.76
N VAL A 666 11.15 -7.33 21.48
CA VAL A 666 10.47 -8.52 20.97
C VAL A 666 11.33 -9.76 21.18
N LEU A 667 12.62 -9.72 20.81
CA LEU A 667 13.52 -10.87 20.99
C LEU A 667 13.66 -11.24 22.47
N GLN A 668 13.90 -10.27 23.35
CA GLN A 668 14.04 -10.51 24.79
C GLN A 668 12.78 -11.16 25.37
N ARG A 669 11.59 -10.69 24.99
CA ARG A 669 10.31 -11.28 25.45
C ARG A 669 10.05 -12.66 24.86
N VAL A 670 10.48 -12.93 23.63
CA VAL A 670 10.47 -14.29 23.06
C VAL A 670 11.37 -15.22 23.88
N VAL A 671 12.58 -14.77 24.23
CA VAL A 671 13.50 -15.53 25.09
C VAL A 671 12.90 -15.80 26.46
N ASP A 672 12.25 -14.81 27.09
CA ASP A 672 11.56 -14.98 28.38
C ASP A 672 10.46 -16.06 28.31
N ILE A 673 9.63 -16.04 27.26
CA ILE A 673 8.58 -17.03 27.02
C ILE A 673 9.18 -18.43 26.83
N VAL A 674 10.26 -18.54 26.06
CA VAL A 674 10.97 -19.81 25.85
C VAL A 674 11.57 -20.32 27.16
N LYS A 675 12.17 -19.44 27.96
CA LYS A 675 12.77 -19.77 29.26
C LYS A 675 11.73 -20.26 30.27
N GLU A 676 10.53 -19.68 30.28
CA GLU A 676 9.39 -20.16 31.09
C GLU A 676 8.96 -21.57 30.66
N TYR A 677 8.93 -21.84 29.35
CA TYR A 677 8.50 -23.12 28.80
C TYR A 677 9.58 -24.23 28.92
N ASN A 678 10.84 -23.90 28.64
CA ASN A 678 12.00 -24.77 28.69
C ASN A 678 13.16 -24.07 29.42
N PRO A 679 13.32 -24.28 30.74
CA PRO A 679 14.39 -23.67 31.52
C PRO A 679 15.82 -24.02 31.06
N ASN A 680 16.01 -25.11 30.31
CA ASN A 680 17.32 -25.57 29.83
C ASN A 680 17.61 -25.14 28.37
N PHE A 681 16.80 -24.26 27.78
CA PHE A 681 16.86 -23.93 26.36
C PHE A 681 18.26 -23.48 25.90
N GLU A 682 19.05 -22.79 26.73
CA GLU A 682 20.42 -22.37 26.38
C GLU A 682 21.36 -23.55 26.10
N MET A 683 21.19 -24.67 26.81
CA MET A 683 21.96 -25.90 26.54
C MET A 683 21.58 -26.48 25.18
N ASP A 684 20.30 -26.47 24.85
CA ASP A 684 19.79 -26.95 23.56
C ASP A 684 20.30 -26.07 22.41
N ILE A 685 20.32 -24.74 22.58
CA ILE A 685 20.91 -23.80 21.61
C ILE A 685 22.40 -24.10 21.40
N LYS A 686 23.18 -24.27 22.48
CA LYS A 686 24.61 -24.61 22.37
C LYS A 686 24.83 -25.90 21.57
N LYS A 687 24.03 -26.93 21.85
CA LYS A 687 24.09 -28.20 21.13
C LYS A 687 23.78 -28.02 19.64
N LEU A 688 22.73 -27.27 19.30
CA LEU A 688 22.37 -26.99 17.90
C LEU A 688 23.48 -26.24 17.14
N LEU A 689 24.15 -25.29 17.81
CA LEU A 689 25.27 -24.55 17.23
C LEU A 689 26.52 -25.43 17.04
N GLU A 690 26.77 -26.38 17.95
CA GLU A 690 27.86 -27.36 17.80
C GLU A 690 27.58 -28.34 16.67
N GLU A 691 26.34 -28.82 16.54
CA GLU A 691 25.91 -29.70 15.44
C GLU A 691 26.08 -29.01 14.08
N GLU A 692 25.71 -27.73 13.97
CA GLU A 692 25.87 -26.94 12.74
C GLU A 692 27.33 -26.70 12.36
N LYS A 693 28.25 -26.57 13.33
CA LYS A 693 29.69 -26.45 13.05
C LYS A 693 30.34 -27.75 12.58
N ASN A 694 29.72 -28.89 12.88
CA ASN A 694 30.24 -30.22 12.55
C ASN A 694 29.61 -30.82 11.27
N ALA A 695 28.56 -30.18 10.75
CA ALA A 695 27.89 -30.53 9.49
C ALA A 695 28.60 -29.87 8.30
#